data_AF-A0A8H7ILR3-F1
#
_entry.id   AF-A0A8H7ILR3-F1
#
_cell.length_a   1.000
_cell.length_b   1.000
_cell.length_c   1.000
_cell.angle_alpha   90.00
_cell.angle_beta   90.00
_cell.angle_gamma   90.00
#
_symmetry.space_group_name_H-M   'P 1'
#
loop_
_entity.id
_entity.type
_entity.pdbx_description
1 polymer ?
#
loop_
_entity_poly.entity_id
_entity_poly.type
_entity_poly.pdbx_seq_one_letter_code
_entity_poly.pdbx_strand_id
1 'polypeptide(L)'
;MGGSRLIHRVPSPIPSPTPSPTQRQPQRQPQQQQQQGHVRSRTGPIFEHLNERHNRLAAWFLGPKAENTEFLRNFFNFIADRTEEARKNFQPEDPEFIDQQIQASSSFQQEIRDLDESLKELTEALSKHSIPFWSPRYNAHMTYDTSMPALLGYLMTTLFNPNNVATEASPLTTVIELEVGLQLCEMLGYDISPTSNPSARNLKFYPLSLACALEPGAPLESIRDRLMIELCTGEIKLFSELSTWELLNLKPETVFAIPERLEEEFDISSSFLTDTMNKYLIQRATKHYSWPKGAAITGIGSDNIIDIPVDINARLDSSKLDKLLQECLDEKRAVYAVVAIMGSTEHGAVDPLKDVWELREKYQKKGLSFAIHADAAWGGYFTSLLREEKKVGRGLPIDPDNKYVPELALSDHTRTQLDHLKYADSITIDPHKSGYIPYPAGGLCYRDGRMRFLVTWLNPDVYKDSDGDESVGVYGVEGSCPVAAWVSHRVIGLHKNGYGSLLGEAMFSSRRRTPEEIQKQREYIRDNIVNRPNLELVRDDKAMALVREMGSDLSINAFACNFRLANGEINKDVVESNYLNTRIYERLSDKVYGECCTRMKERLGVVGAQDLDILVNCVMSPFPTVANFTKSIADAFKKIAHEEIERCLFRNTVTEDDFRFVLQGTDKPYLTLLPMFNMANYRHQLILSCDIPAGVMDTYRAERAKDPKATFFIGTTKDVKLDSILAGSFEAMLEKGLPAKNQPPLVHHIEEDTTLLIESIYADLHAMLPISRSRMSRFSRNPIDSKYLDGAFPEYMYFYLYGTNEQRHIDHMLVSPGSAQLTSDQVQLVLTNGTLSGDNLSKGYILRLDDYHENVVFPVLPPNTPRFFKSGQKLKVSIFEDPHGTDAHGPGLTAPFSTATPVASGTMTLGDMVYTDSALLNGNPGEVEEESVNGKTLEQRLSATRRSFVAEEPKHVDPYHKRREKQVAWRHYLEENLSKIGHDTAGGGHRRSYH
;
A
#
# COMPACT_ATOMS: atom_id res chain seq x y z
N MET A 1 -39.36 -57.95 -16.87
CA MET A 1 -40.64 -57.94 -17.61
C MET A 1 -41.29 -56.59 -17.35
N GLY A 2 -41.71 -55.73 -18.28
CA GLY A 2 -41.43 -55.40 -19.68
C GLY A 2 -41.69 -53.86 -19.73
N GLY A 3 -41.16 -53.02 -20.60
CA GLY A 3 -40.60 -53.20 -21.93
C GLY A 3 -41.23 -52.16 -22.84
N SER A 4 -40.69 -50.93 -22.87
CA SER A 4 -40.88 -49.98 -23.98
C SER A 4 -39.87 -48.83 -23.89
N ARG A 5 -38.73 -49.03 -24.58
CA ARG A 5 -37.83 -47.97 -25.04
C ARG A 5 -38.54 -47.20 -26.16
N LEU A 6 -38.55 -45.86 -26.10
CA LEU A 6 -38.78 -45.03 -27.28
C LEU A 6 -37.63 -44.01 -27.41
N ILE A 7 -36.72 -44.39 -28.29
CA ILE A 7 -35.71 -43.56 -28.92
C ILE A 7 -36.45 -42.72 -29.97
N HIS A 8 -36.40 -41.39 -29.89
CA HIS A 8 -36.74 -40.54 -31.03
C HIS A 8 -35.53 -39.73 -31.51
N ARG A 9 -35.30 -39.93 -32.81
CA ARG A 9 -34.19 -39.50 -33.65
C ARG A 9 -34.21 -38.00 -33.89
N VAL A 10 -33.02 -37.40 -33.85
CA VAL A 10 -32.68 -36.13 -34.52
C VAL A 10 -32.46 -36.41 -36.01
N PRO A 11 -33.06 -35.65 -36.94
CA PRO A 11 -32.60 -35.61 -38.33
C PRO A 11 -31.78 -34.33 -38.60
N SER A 12 -30.60 -34.51 -39.18
CA SER A 12 -29.84 -33.48 -39.90
C SER A 12 -30.06 -33.63 -41.43
N PRO A 13 -29.42 -32.84 -42.32
CA PRO A 13 -29.91 -31.57 -42.89
C PRO A 13 -30.07 -31.63 -44.43
N ILE A 14 -30.23 -30.46 -45.10
CA ILE A 14 -29.97 -30.14 -46.55
C ILE A 14 -31.25 -30.24 -47.45
N PRO A 15 -31.50 -29.37 -48.49
CA PRO A 15 -30.52 -28.76 -49.41
C PRO A 15 -30.62 -27.27 -49.77
N SER A 16 -29.44 -26.75 -50.13
CA SER A 16 -29.16 -25.61 -51.00
C SER A 16 -29.53 -25.86 -52.47
N PRO A 17 -29.75 -24.82 -53.28
CA PRO A 17 -29.58 -24.90 -54.73
C PRO A 17 -28.52 -23.91 -55.27
N THR A 18 -27.75 -24.37 -56.25
CA THR A 18 -26.87 -23.63 -57.19
C THR A 18 -27.14 -24.16 -58.61
N PRO A 19 -26.62 -23.60 -59.74
CA PRO A 19 -26.41 -22.19 -60.16
C PRO A 19 -26.84 -21.88 -61.63
N SER A 20 -26.66 -20.60 -62.06
CA SER A 20 -26.36 -20.08 -63.43
C SER A 20 -27.48 -19.78 -64.46
N PRO A 21 -27.25 -19.01 -65.56
CA PRO A 21 -26.41 -17.81 -65.77
C PRO A 21 -27.14 -16.68 -66.55
N THR A 22 -26.81 -15.39 -66.37
CA THR A 22 -26.78 -14.43 -67.50
C THR A 22 -26.09 -13.10 -67.17
N GLN A 23 -25.23 -12.70 -68.09
CA GLN A 23 -24.45 -11.47 -68.14
C GLN A 23 -25.35 -10.21 -68.16
N ARG A 24 -24.91 -9.13 -67.50
CA ARG A 24 -24.59 -7.82 -68.12
C ARG A 24 -24.32 -6.76 -67.04
N GLN A 25 -23.12 -6.17 -67.08
CA GLN A 25 -22.87 -4.83 -66.54
C GLN A 25 -23.77 -3.82 -67.27
N PRO A 26 -24.22 -2.74 -66.60
CA PRO A 26 -23.54 -1.46 -66.87
C PRO A 26 -23.47 -0.47 -65.69
N GLN A 27 -22.32 0.23 -65.66
CA GLN A 27 -22.12 1.66 -65.42
C GLN A 27 -22.78 2.34 -64.20
N ARG A 28 -21.90 2.72 -63.26
CA ARG A 28 -22.11 3.79 -62.27
C ARG A 28 -22.02 5.18 -62.91
N GLN A 29 -22.98 6.07 -62.61
CA GLN A 29 -22.81 7.48 -62.19
C GLN A 29 -24.19 8.22 -62.15
N PRO A 30 -24.36 9.34 -61.42
CA PRO A 30 -24.68 9.38 -59.99
C PRO A 30 -25.97 10.19 -59.69
N GLN A 31 -26.70 9.87 -58.61
CA GLN A 31 -27.77 10.75 -58.10
C GLN A 31 -27.66 11.00 -56.59
N GLN A 32 -27.21 12.22 -56.30
CA GLN A 32 -27.61 13.15 -55.23
C GLN A 32 -27.83 12.59 -53.81
N GLN A 33 -26.79 12.74 -52.98
CA GLN A 33 -26.90 12.76 -51.52
C GLN A 33 -27.68 13.99 -51.06
N GLN A 34 -28.79 13.77 -50.35
CA GLN A 34 -29.39 14.77 -49.48
C GLN A 34 -28.54 14.92 -48.21
N GLN A 35 -28.16 16.16 -47.93
CA GLN A 35 -27.42 16.58 -46.74
C GLN A 35 -28.24 16.33 -45.47
N GLN A 36 -27.77 15.42 -44.62
CA GLN A 36 -28.06 15.47 -43.17
C GLN A 36 -26.90 16.18 -42.47
N GLY A 37 -27.27 17.13 -41.62
CA GLY A 37 -26.37 18.11 -41.00
C GLY A 37 -25.22 17.47 -40.22
N HIS A 38 -24.01 17.93 -40.52
CA HIS A 38 -22.83 17.68 -39.73
C HIS A 38 -22.99 18.21 -38.30
N VAL A 39 -23.13 17.30 -37.34
CA VAL A 39 -22.58 17.53 -35.99
C VAL A 39 -21.06 17.46 -36.16
N ARG A 40 -20.38 18.60 -36.13
CA ARG A 40 -18.92 18.65 -36.08
C ARG A 40 -18.44 17.98 -34.78
N SER A 41 -17.96 16.75 -34.86
CA SER A 41 -17.20 16.14 -33.78
C SER A 41 -15.93 16.99 -33.56
N ARG A 42 -15.59 17.26 -32.29
CA ARG A 42 -14.29 17.82 -31.90
C ARG A 42 -13.18 16.75 -31.92
N THR A 43 -13.26 15.77 -32.81
CA THR A 43 -12.20 14.79 -33.00
C THR A 43 -11.23 15.34 -34.03
N GLY A 44 -10.10 15.89 -33.56
CA GLY A 44 -8.95 16.19 -34.41
C GLY A 44 -8.35 14.91 -35.04
N PRO A 45 -7.24 15.02 -35.80
CA PRO A 45 -6.62 13.96 -36.61
C PRO A 45 -5.93 12.85 -35.79
N ILE A 46 -6.49 12.48 -34.64
CA ILE A 46 -5.92 11.57 -33.64
C ILE A 46 -6.35 10.10 -33.90
N PHE A 47 -7.45 9.90 -34.65
CA PHE A 47 -8.10 8.58 -34.84
C PHE A 47 -8.04 8.03 -36.29
N GLU A 48 -7.16 8.53 -37.16
CA GLU A 48 -7.10 8.12 -38.58
C GLU A 48 -6.56 6.69 -38.85
N HIS A 49 -6.31 5.87 -37.83
CA HIS A 49 -5.70 4.55 -38.00
C HIS A 49 -6.56 3.43 -37.38
N LEU A 50 -7.23 2.65 -38.23
CA LEU A 50 -8.00 1.46 -37.89
C LEU A 50 -7.08 0.36 -37.34
N ASN A 51 -6.96 0.25 -36.01
CA ASN A 51 -6.39 -0.94 -35.36
C ASN A 51 -7.52 -1.84 -34.84
N GLU A 52 -7.79 -2.91 -35.58
CA GLU A 52 -8.83 -3.89 -35.24
C GLU A 52 -8.62 -4.54 -33.86
N ARG A 53 -7.38 -4.69 -33.37
CA ARG A 53 -7.11 -5.27 -32.05
C ARG A 53 -7.54 -4.32 -30.93
N HIS A 54 -6.99 -3.11 -30.88
CA HIS A 54 -7.32 -2.14 -29.83
C HIS A 54 -8.81 -1.75 -29.86
N ASN A 55 -9.42 -1.69 -31.05
CA ASN A 55 -10.85 -1.46 -31.20
C ASN A 55 -11.71 -2.54 -30.52
N ARG A 56 -11.25 -3.81 -30.47
CA ARG A 56 -11.93 -4.88 -29.70
C ARG A 56 -11.85 -4.61 -28.20
N LEU A 57 -10.68 -4.23 -27.70
CA LEU A 57 -10.50 -3.92 -26.27
C LEU A 57 -11.39 -2.75 -25.86
N ALA A 58 -11.42 -1.68 -26.66
CA ALA A 58 -12.26 -0.52 -26.40
C ALA A 58 -13.76 -0.87 -26.32
N ALA A 59 -14.22 -1.89 -27.04
CA ALA A 59 -15.61 -2.35 -26.98
C ALA A 59 -15.97 -3.14 -25.72
N TRP A 60 -14.99 -3.56 -24.90
CA TRP A 60 -15.23 -4.30 -23.66
C TRP A 60 -15.45 -3.41 -22.44
N PHE A 61 -15.24 -2.10 -22.54
CA PHE A 61 -15.31 -1.16 -21.41
C PHE A 61 -16.35 -0.07 -21.65
N LEU A 62 -16.86 0.54 -20.57
CA LEU A 62 -17.73 1.72 -20.71
C LEU A 62 -16.93 2.90 -21.27
N GLY A 63 -15.68 3.01 -20.83
CA GLY A 63 -14.68 3.92 -21.35
C GLY A 63 -14.42 5.13 -20.44
N PRO A 64 -13.23 5.74 -20.51
CA PRO A 64 -12.84 6.87 -19.64
C PRO A 64 -13.78 8.07 -19.64
N LYS A 65 -14.56 8.26 -20.71
CA LYS A 65 -15.56 9.31 -20.87
C LYS A 65 -16.95 8.76 -21.14
N ALA A 66 -17.18 7.50 -20.79
CA ALA A 66 -18.41 6.77 -21.01
C ALA A 66 -18.82 6.74 -22.50
N GLU A 67 -17.83 6.58 -23.37
CA GLU A 67 -17.97 6.56 -24.82
C GLU A 67 -18.97 5.49 -25.31
N ASN A 68 -19.09 4.38 -24.57
CA ASN A 68 -19.96 3.26 -24.91
C ASN A 68 -21.32 3.25 -24.18
N THR A 69 -21.74 4.39 -23.61
CA THR A 69 -23.00 4.49 -22.83
C THR A 69 -24.24 4.06 -23.62
N GLU A 70 -24.31 4.37 -24.91
CA GLU A 70 -25.47 4.01 -25.74
C GLU A 70 -25.62 2.48 -25.86
N PHE A 71 -24.51 1.77 -26.05
CA PHE A 71 -24.51 0.30 -26.05
C PHE A 71 -24.96 -0.26 -24.70
N LEU A 72 -24.46 0.31 -23.59
CA LEU A 72 -24.85 -0.10 -22.24
C LEU A 72 -26.37 0.03 -22.02
N ARG A 73 -26.98 1.15 -22.43
CA ARG A 73 -28.43 1.36 -22.35
C ARG A 73 -29.22 0.33 -23.15
N ASN A 74 -28.76 0.00 -24.36
CA ASN A 74 -29.41 -1.02 -25.19
C ASN A 74 -29.35 -2.41 -24.53
N PHE A 75 -28.24 -2.76 -23.89
CA PHE A 75 -28.14 -4.01 -23.14
C PHE A 75 -29.04 -4.04 -21.89
N PHE A 76 -29.16 -2.92 -21.15
CA PHE A 76 -30.09 -2.84 -20.03
C PHE A 76 -31.55 -3.02 -20.45
N ASN A 77 -31.96 -2.39 -21.55
CA ASN A 77 -33.30 -2.59 -22.10
C ASN A 77 -33.53 -4.05 -22.49
N PHE A 78 -32.57 -4.66 -23.20
CA PHE A 78 -32.64 -6.07 -23.56
C PHE A 78 -32.78 -7.00 -22.33
N ILE A 79 -32.01 -6.76 -21.27
CA ILE A 79 -32.09 -7.54 -20.03
C ILE A 79 -33.46 -7.37 -19.37
N ALA A 80 -34.00 -6.14 -19.32
CA ALA A 80 -35.32 -5.87 -18.77
C ALA A 80 -36.42 -6.62 -19.56
N ASP A 81 -36.41 -6.50 -20.89
CA ASP A 81 -37.38 -7.17 -21.77
C ASP A 81 -37.35 -8.70 -21.61
N ARG A 82 -36.15 -9.29 -21.53
CA ARG A 82 -36.00 -10.75 -21.35
C ARG A 82 -36.44 -11.21 -19.97
N THR A 83 -36.23 -10.40 -18.94
CA THR A 83 -36.68 -10.70 -17.58
C THR A 83 -38.20 -10.62 -17.48
N GLU A 84 -38.81 -9.63 -18.12
CA GLU A 84 -40.27 -9.52 -18.22
C GLU A 84 -40.87 -10.74 -18.93
N GLU A 85 -40.33 -11.10 -20.10
CA GLU A 85 -40.76 -12.29 -20.87
C GLU A 85 -40.65 -13.57 -20.04
N ALA A 86 -39.52 -13.76 -19.33
CA ALA A 86 -39.30 -14.94 -18.50
C ALA A 86 -40.33 -15.05 -17.36
N ARG A 87 -40.63 -13.95 -16.67
CA ARG A 87 -41.58 -13.95 -15.55
C ARG A 87 -43.03 -14.15 -16.01
N LYS A 88 -43.44 -13.54 -17.12
CA LYS A 88 -44.81 -13.71 -17.67
C LYS A 88 -45.07 -15.11 -18.22
N ASN A 89 -44.02 -15.79 -18.70
CA ASN A 89 -44.15 -17.14 -19.25
C ASN A 89 -44.11 -18.25 -18.18
N PHE A 90 -43.75 -17.93 -16.93
CA PHE A 90 -43.76 -18.87 -15.82
C PHE A 90 -45.15 -18.90 -15.17
N GLN A 91 -45.87 -20.01 -15.34
CA GLN A 91 -47.30 -20.16 -14.95
C GLN A 91 -48.18 -19.03 -15.52
N PRO A 92 -48.37 -18.94 -16.85
CA PRO A 92 -49.08 -17.82 -17.49
C PRO A 92 -50.52 -17.60 -17.04
N GLU A 93 -51.14 -18.59 -16.40
CA GLU A 93 -52.48 -18.53 -15.82
C GLU A 93 -52.56 -17.78 -14.47
N ASP A 94 -51.42 -17.51 -13.83
CA ASP A 94 -51.38 -16.75 -12.59
C ASP A 94 -51.89 -15.31 -12.81
N PRO A 95 -52.67 -14.75 -11.86
CA PRO A 95 -53.16 -13.38 -11.98
C PRO A 95 -52.03 -12.37 -11.83
N GLU A 96 -52.24 -11.14 -12.34
CA GLU A 96 -51.36 -10.02 -12.02
C GLU A 96 -51.49 -9.66 -10.53
N PHE A 97 -50.41 -9.83 -9.77
CA PHE A 97 -50.37 -9.47 -8.34
C PHE A 97 -50.22 -7.96 -8.10
N ILE A 98 -49.72 -7.23 -9.09
CA ILE A 98 -49.57 -5.77 -9.08
C ILE A 98 -50.17 -5.23 -10.38
N ASP A 99 -51.41 -4.76 -10.29
CA ASP A 99 -52.16 -4.25 -11.45
C ASP A 99 -52.01 -2.72 -11.62
N GLN A 100 -52.64 -2.19 -12.67
CA GLN A 100 -52.61 -0.76 -12.97
C GLN A 100 -53.30 0.11 -11.89
N GLN A 101 -54.23 -0.45 -11.11
CA GLN A 101 -54.90 0.29 -10.04
C GLN A 101 -53.95 0.47 -8.84
N ILE A 102 -53.22 -0.59 -8.47
CA ILE A 102 -52.17 -0.53 -7.45
C ILE A 102 -51.09 0.47 -7.87
N GLN A 103 -50.63 0.38 -9.13
CA GLN A 103 -49.61 1.30 -9.66
C GLN A 103 -50.10 2.76 -9.66
N ALA A 104 -51.38 3.01 -9.93
CA ALA A 104 -51.96 4.35 -9.90
C ALA A 104 -52.25 4.89 -8.48
N SER A 105 -52.14 4.06 -7.44
CA SER A 105 -52.41 4.47 -6.06
C SER A 105 -51.41 5.53 -5.58
N SER A 106 -51.87 6.43 -4.69
CA SER A 106 -51.03 7.51 -4.17
C SER A 106 -49.83 6.98 -3.36
N SER A 107 -50.01 5.87 -2.64
CA SER A 107 -48.95 5.21 -1.88
C SER A 107 -47.88 4.64 -2.80
N PHE A 108 -48.27 3.88 -3.83
CA PHE A 108 -47.30 3.33 -4.79
C PHE A 108 -46.51 4.43 -5.50
N GLN A 109 -47.20 5.47 -5.96
CA GLN A 109 -46.56 6.61 -6.61
C GLN A 109 -45.62 7.39 -5.68
N GLN A 110 -45.88 7.38 -4.35
CA GLN A 110 -44.96 7.98 -3.37
C GLN A 110 -43.69 7.14 -3.24
N GLU A 111 -43.80 5.82 -3.05
CA GLU A 111 -42.63 4.94 -2.93
C GLU A 111 -41.73 4.97 -4.19
N ILE A 112 -42.33 5.05 -5.39
CA ILE A 112 -41.56 5.20 -6.64
C ILE A 112 -40.83 6.54 -6.70
N ARG A 113 -41.43 7.64 -6.20
CA ARG A 113 -40.74 8.93 -6.10
C ARG A 113 -39.58 8.86 -5.11
N ASP A 114 -39.80 8.27 -3.94
CA ASP A 114 -38.77 8.15 -2.91
C ASP A 114 -37.58 7.31 -3.40
N LEU A 115 -37.84 6.26 -4.18
CA LEU A 115 -36.80 5.47 -4.87
C LEU A 115 -36.03 6.29 -5.91
N ASP A 116 -36.73 7.05 -6.77
CA ASP A 116 -36.11 7.90 -7.80
C ASP A 116 -35.23 9.00 -7.17
N GLU A 117 -35.71 9.65 -6.09
CA GLU A 117 -34.94 10.63 -5.31
C GLU A 117 -33.70 9.98 -4.70
N SER A 118 -33.84 8.83 -4.03
CA SER A 118 -32.72 8.10 -3.43
C SER A 118 -31.66 7.68 -4.45
N LEU A 119 -32.07 7.20 -5.63
CA LEU A 119 -31.16 6.82 -6.71
C LEU A 119 -30.42 8.02 -7.30
N LYS A 120 -31.08 9.18 -7.42
CA LYS A 120 -30.44 10.43 -7.85
C LYS A 120 -29.40 10.90 -6.84
N GLU A 121 -29.75 10.91 -5.55
CA GLU A 121 -28.83 11.28 -4.47
C GLU A 121 -27.60 10.38 -4.44
N LEU A 122 -27.80 9.05 -4.49
CA LEU A 122 -26.70 8.09 -4.49
C LEU A 122 -25.80 8.26 -5.72
N THR A 123 -26.38 8.43 -6.91
CA THR A 123 -25.62 8.62 -8.16
C THR A 123 -24.81 9.92 -8.10
N GLU A 124 -25.39 11.00 -7.60
CA GLU A 124 -24.70 12.28 -7.43
C GLU A 124 -23.56 12.17 -6.42
N ALA A 125 -23.80 11.54 -5.27
CA ALA A 125 -22.80 11.31 -4.24
C ALA A 125 -21.63 10.46 -4.77
N LEU A 126 -21.92 9.34 -5.44
CA LEU A 126 -20.90 8.50 -6.07
C LEU A 126 -20.10 9.28 -7.11
N SER A 127 -20.74 10.11 -7.93
CA SER A 127 -20.04 10.91 -8.95
C SER A 127 -19.09 11.97 -8.39
N LYS A 128 -19.39 12.52 -7.21
CA LYS A 128 -18.62 13.60 -6.57
C LYS A 128 -17.52 13.09 -5.64
N HIS A 129 -17.78 11.98 -4.94
CA HIS A 129 -16.95 11.53 -3.82
C HIS A 129 -16.19 10.22 -4.10
N SER A 130 -16.46 9.52 -5.21
CA SER A 130 -15.71 8.31 -5.56
C SER A 130 -14.39 8.62 -6.24
N ILE A 131 -13.40 7.75 -6.03
CA ILE A 131 -12.16 7.79 -6.80
C ILE A 131 -12.48 7.40 -8.26
N PRO A 132 -12.03 8.19 -9.26
CA PRO A 132 -12.38 7.95 -10.65
C PRO A 132 -11.54 6.83 -11.29
N PHE A 133 -11.74 5.59 -10.84
CA PHE A 133 -10.98 4.41 -11.29
C PHE A 133 -11.05 4.18 -12.82
N TRP A 134 -12.12 4.62 -13.47
CA TRP A 134 -12.29 4.56 -14.93
C TRP A 134 -11.33 5.48 -15.69
N SER A 135 -10.79 6.50 -15.03
CA SER A 135 -9.90 7.48 -15.64
C SER A 135 -8.47 6.91 -15.77
N PRO A 136 -7.83 6.97 -16.94
CA PRO A 136 -6.42 6.60 -17.12
C PRO A 136 -5.44 7.46 -16.31
N ARG A 137 -5.93 8.50 -15.63
CA ARG A 137 -5.15 9.25 -14.63
C ARG A 137 -4.89 8.44 -13.37
N TYR A 138 -5.80 7.53 -13.01
CA TYR A 138 -5.63 6.64 -11.89
C TYR A 138 -4.67 5.51 -12.26
N ASN A 139 -3.52 5.45 -11.59
CA ASN A 139 -2.54 4.37 -11.71
C ASN A 139 -1.88 4.13 -10.33
N ALA A 140 -2.65 3.62 -9.38
CA ALA A 140 -2.22 3.46 -7.99
C ALA A 140 -2.39 2.00 -7.52
N HIS A 141 -3.56 1.62 -7.00
CA HIS A 141 -3.87 0.26 -6.57
C HIS A 141 -4.48 -0.59 -7.71
N MET A 142 -4.77 -1.87 -7.43
CA MET A 142 -5.37 -2.85 -8.34
C MET A 142 -6.86 -2.55 -8.64
N THR A 143 -7.18 -1.35 -9.10
CA THR A 143 -8.55 -0.89 -9.39
C THR A 143 -8.60 -0.04 -10.66
N TYR A 144 -9.59 -0.30 -11.51
CA TYR A 144 -9.71 0.30 -12.86
C TYR A 144 -11.13 0.09 -13.39
N ASP A 145 -11.41 0.58 -14.61
CA ASP A 145 -12.68 0.33 -15.29
C ASP A 145 -12.92 -1.18 -15.43
N THR A 146 -14.09 -1.64 -15.02
CA THR A 146 -14.47 -3.06 -15.11
C THR A 146 -15.03 -3.39 -16.48
N SER A 147 -14.88 -4.63 -16.92
CA SER A 147 -15.41 -5.05 -18.22
C SER A 147 -16.95 -5.01 -18.23
N MET A 148 -17.55 -4.42 -19.28
CA MET A 148 -18.99 -4.40 -19.51
C MET A 148 -19.60 -5.82 -19.56
N PRO A 149 -18.96 -6.84 -20.18
CA PRO A 149 -19.47 -8.21 -20.14
C PRO A 149 -19.68 -8.73 -18.71
N ALA A 150 -18.73 -8.49 -17.80
CA ALA A 150 -18.85 -8.91 -16.40
C ALA A 150 -19.97 -8.15 -15.66
N LEU A 151 -20.03 -6.82 -15.84
CA LEU A 151 -21.08 -5.97 -15.27
C LEU A 151 -22.49 -6.43 -15.68
N LEU A 152 -22.68 -6.70 -16.98
CA LEU A 152 -23.96 -7.14 -17.54
C LEU A 152 -24.33 -8.55 -17.06
N GLY A 153 -23.35 -9.46 -16.98
CA GLY A 153 -23.55 -10.80 -16.44
C GLY A 153 -24.00 -10.78 -14.98
N TYR A 154 -23.38 -9.91 -14.16
CA TYR A 154 -23.76 -9.71 -12.77
C TYR A 154 -25.20 -9.17 -12.66
N LEU A 155 -25.49 -8.05 -13.33
CA LEU A 155 -26.81 -7.41 -13.29
C LEU A 155 -27.93 -8.37 -13.72
N MET A 156 -27.76 -9.05 -14.85
CA MET A 156 -28.74 -10.01 -15.35
C MET A 156 -29.02 -11.11 -14.31
N THR A 157 -27.99 -11.62 -13.65
CA THR A 157 -28.12 -12.69 -12.66
C THR A 157 -28.82 -12.23 -11.39
N THR A 158 -28.56 -11.00 -10.94
CA THR A 158 -29.21 -10.45 -9.72
C THR A 158 -30.73 -10.34 -9.84
N LEU A 159 -31.28 -10.20 -11.06
CA LEU A 159 -32.73 -10.18 -11.28
C LEU A 159 -33.42 -11.54 -11.05
N PHE A 160 -32.65 -12.63 -11.06
CA PHE A 160 -33.08 -13.99 -10.74
C PHE A 160 -32.61 -14.43 -9.34
N ASN A 161 -31.62 -13.75 -8.76
CA ASN A 161 -31.10 -13.93 -7.40
C ASN A 161 -30.82 -15.40 -7.00
N PRO A 162 -30.10 -16.20 -7.82
CA PRO A 162 -29.82 -17.59 -7.49
C PRO A 162 -28.83 -17.68 -6.32
N ASN A 163 -28.99 -18.72 -5.50
CA ASN A 163 -28.08 -19.00 -4.38
C ASN A 163 -27.25 -20.26 -4.66
N ASN A 164 -26.00 -20.06 -5.05
CA ASN A 164 -25.04 -21.12 -5.40
C ASN A 164 -24.59 -22.01 -4.23
N VAL A 165 -25.10 -21.77 -3.01
CA VAL A 165 -24.89 -22.68 -1.87
C VAL A 165 -25.61 -24.01 -2.04
N ALA A 166 -26.73 -24.02 -2.76
CA ALA A 166 -27.54 -25.21 -2.98
C ALA A 166 -27.99 -25.29 -4.44
N THR A 167 -27.78 -26.44 -5.08
CA THR A 167 -28.09 -26.64 -6.51
C THR A 167 -29.57 -26.43 -6.81
N GLU A 168 -30.47 -26.82 -5.92
CA GLU A 168 -31.92 -26.57 -6.06
C GLU A 168 -32.29 -25.08 -6.15
N ALA A 169 -31.50 -24.20 -5.51
CA ALA A 169 -31.69 -22.75 -5.53
C ALA A 169 -30.91 -22.06 -6.65
N SER A 170 -30.15 -22.82 -7.45
CA SER A 170 -29.20 -22.30 -8.44
C SER A 170 -28.82 -23.31 -9.55
N PRO A 171 -29.77 -24.08 -10.14
CA PRO A 171 -29.42 -25.24 -10.95
C PRO A 171 -28.60 -24.87 -12.19
N LEU A 172 -28.86 -23.69 -12.77
CA LEU A 172 -28.07 -23.16 -13.88
C LEU A 172 -26.75 -22.53 -13.41
N THR A 173 -26.78 -21.69 -12.39
CA THR A 173 -25.61 -20.90 -11.99
C THR A 173 -24.57 -21.73 -11.23
N THR A 174 -24.95 -22.87 -10.64
CA THR A 174 -24.03 -23.88 -10.11
C THR A 174 -23.24 -24.56 -11.24
N VAL A 175 -23.89 -24.95 -12.33
CA VAL A 175 -23.20 -25.51 -13.51
C VAL A 175 -22.26 -24.48 -14.13
N ILE A 176 -22.68 -23.21 -14.20
CA ILE A 176 -21.84 -22.11 -14.66
C ILE A 176 -20.59 -21.96 -13.77
N GLU A 177 -20.73 -22.09 -12.43
CA GLU A 177 -19.60 -22.05 -11.51
C GLU A 177 -18.57 -23.14 -11.78
N LEU A 178 -19.05 -24.37 -11.95
CA LEU A 178 -18.21 -25.52 -12.28
C LEU A 178 -17.48 -25.28 -13.61
N GLU A 179 -18.17 -24.76 -14.63
CA GLU A 179 -17.55 -24.40 -15.91
C GLU A 179 -16.46 -23.33 -15.72
N VAL A 180 -16.73 -22.27 -14.94
CA VAL A 180 -15.73 -21.22 -14.64
C VAL A 180 -14.52 -21.80 -13.91
N GLY A 181 -14.74 -22.67 -12.91
CA GLY A 181 -13.65 -23.34 -12.20
C GLY A 181 -12.76 -24.16 -13.13
N LEU A 182 -13.36 -24.91 -14.05
CA LEU A 182 -12.64 -25.69 -15.06
C LEU A 182 -11.91 -24.80 -16.08
N GLN A 183 -12.52 -23.70 -16.53
CA GLN A 183 -11.88 -22.71 -17.41
C GLN A 183 -10.63 -22.12 -16.77
N LEU A 184 -10.69 -21.78 -15.47
CA LEU A 184 -9.54 -21.27 -14.72
C LEU A 184 -8.46 -22.36 -14.56
N CYS A 185 -8.84 -23.58 -14.18
CA CYS A 185 -7.90 -24.71 -14.07
C CYS A 185 -7.16 -24.98 -15.39
N GLU A 186 -7.89 -24.99 -16.51
CA GLU A 186 -7.32 -25.19 -17.85
C GLU A 186 -6.36 -24.04 -18.23
N MET A 187 -6.74 -22.79 -17.99
CA MET A 187 -5.88 -21.64 -18.23
C MET A 187 -4.59 -21.73 -17.40
N LEU A 188 -4.67 -22.17 -16.14
CA LEU A 188 -3.53 -22.34 -15.25
C LEU A 188 -2.65 -23.56 -15.62
N GLY A 189 -3.15 -24.44 -16.49
CA GLY A 189 -2.43 -25.57 -17.05
C GLY A 189 -2.64 -26.89 -16.29
N TYR A 190 -3.66 -26.97 -15.43
CA TYR A 190 -4.11 -28.22 -14.85
C TYR A 190 -4.81 -29.11 -15.88
N ASP A 191 -4.75 -30.41 -15.64
CA ASP A 191 -5.55 -31.37 -16.39
C ASP A 191 -7.01 -31.33 -15.90
N ILE A 192 -7.94 -31.18 -16.84
CA ILE A 192 -9.39 -31.13 -16.60
C ILE A 192 -10.09 -32.40 -17.07
N SER A 193 -9.33 -33.44 -17.46
CA SER A 193 -9.90 -34.75 -17.79
C SER A 193 -10.68 -35.31 -16.58
N PRO A 194 -11.83 -35.97 -16.80
CA PRO A 194 -12.62 -36.51 -15.70
C PRO A 194 -11.81 -37.61 -14.99
N THR A 195 -11.30 -37.30 -13.81
CA THR A 195 -10.69 -38.29 -12.91
C THR A 195 -11.78 -39.06 -12.19
N SER A 196 -11.49 -40.33 -11.89
CA SER A 196 -12.36 -41.18 -11.06
C SER A 196 -12.60 -40.55 -9.69
N ASN A 197 -13.77 -40.89 -9.13
CA ASN A 197 -14.44 -40.24 -8.02
C ASN A 197 -13.53 -40.02 -6.79
N PRO A 198 -13.31 -38.77 -6.34
CA PRO A 198 -12.27 -38.53 -5.37
C PRO A 198 -12.72 -38.29 -3.92
N SER A 199 -12.16 -39.07 -2.99
CA SER A 199 -12.26 -38.85 -1.54
C SER A 199 -10.87 -38.46 -1.00
N ALA A 200 -10.69 -37.25 -0.44
CA ALA A 200 -9.44 -36.89 0.26
C ALA A 200 -9.73 -36.02 1.50
N ARG A 201 -9.01 -36.26 2.60
CA ARG A 201 -9.22 -35.58 3.90
C ARG A 201 -7.88 -35.12 4.50
N ASN A 202 -7.88 -34.00 5.22
CA ASN A 202 -6.74 -33.23 5.80
C ASN A 202 -5.29 -33.61 5.41
N LEU A 203 -4.66 -32.88 4.49
CA LEU A 203 -3.39 -33.31 3.88
C LEU A 203 -2.26 -33.74 4.85
N LYS A 204 -1.88 -32.91 5.83
CA LYS A 204 -0.70 -33.21 6.68
C LYS A 204 -1.00 -34.17 7.83
N PHE A 205 -2.19 -34.06 8.43
CA PHE A 205 -2.56 -34.78 9.65
C PHE A 205 -3.47 -35.97 9.40
N TYR A 206 -4.06 -36.11 8.21
CA TYR A 206 -4.89 -37.26 7.88
C TYR A 206 -4.15 -38.59 8.02
N PRO A 207 -2.87 -38.73 7.62
CA PRO A 207 -2.13 -39.96 7.89
C PRO A 207 -2.01 -40.27 9.38
N LEU A 208 -1.84 -39.25 10.24
CA LEU A 208 -1.81 -39.44 11.70
C LEU A 208 -3.19 -39.82 12.25
N SER A 209 -4.25 -39.15 11.82
CA SER A 209 -5.63 -39.49 12.19
C SER A 209 -5.98 -40.93 11.77
N LEU A 210 -5.51 -41.36 10.58
CA LEU A 210 -5.72 -42.71 10.09
C LEU A 210 -4.89 -43.73 10.89
N ALA A 211 -3.66 -43.38 11.28
CA ALA A 211 -2.85 -44.22 12.14
C ALA A 211 -3.55 -44.48 13.49
N CYS A 212 -4.17 -43.45 14.08
CA CYS A 212 -5.02 -43.61 15.27
C CYS A 212 -6.25 -44.51 15.02
N ALA A 213 -6.89 -44.38 13.85
CA ALA A 213 -8.03 -45.23 13.48
C ALA A 213 -7.64 -46.71 13.22
N LEU A 214 -6.35 -47.00 13.04
CA LEU A 214 -5.76 -48.32 12.85
C LEU A 214 -5.15 -48.92 14.13
N GLU A 215 -5.17 -48.19 15.25
CA GLU A 215 -4.69 -48.69 16.55
C GLU A 215 -5.45 -49.95 17.02
N PRO A 216 -4.86 -50.79 17.89
CA PRO A 216 -5.55 -51.98 18.38
C PRO A 216 -6.81 -51.57 19.14
N GLY A 217 -7.97 -52.14 18.78
CA GLY A 217 -9.28 -51.76 19.31
C GLY A 217 -9.94 -50.57 18.60
N ALA A 218 -9.31 -49.97 17.58
CA ALA A 218 -9.89 -48.92 16.77
C ALA A 218 -10.67 -49.48 15.55
N PRO A 219 -11.60 -48.70 14.95
CA PRO A 219 -12.54 -49.24 13.96
C PRO A 219 -11.93 -49.74 12.64
N LEU A 220 -10.67 -49.38 12.32
CA LEU A 220 -9.97 -49.85 11.11
C LEU A 220 -8.87 -50.89 11.40
N GLU A 221 -8.78 -51.42 12.62
CA GLU A 221 -7.73 -52.40 13.00
C GLU A 221 -7.59 -53.57 12.00
N SER A 222 -8.69 -54.02 11.39
CA SER A 222 -8.71 -55.15 10.44
C SER A 222 -7.83 -54.97 9.20
N ILE A 223 -7.45 -53.74 8.85
CA ILE A 223 -6.58 -53.42 7.70
C ILE A 223 -5.18 -52.95 8.12
N ARG A 224 -4.91 -52.86 9.43
CA ARG A 224 -3.63 -52.42 10.02
C ARG A 224 -2.41 -53.10 9.42
N ASP A 225 -2.50 -54.40 9.19
CA ASP A 225 -1.39 -55.24 8.72
C ASP A 225 -1.43 -55.51 7.21
N ARG A 226 -2.23 -54.73 6.47
CA ARG A 226 -2.44 -54.93 5.02
C ARG A 226 -2.29 -53.67 4.18
N LEU A 227 -2.51 -52.49 4.75
CA LEU A 227 -2.41 -51.22 4.03
C LEU A 227 -0.94 -50.85 3.76
N MET A 228 -0.46 -51.07 2.54
CA MET A 228 0.89 -50.67 2.11
C MET A 228 0.87 -49.25 1.53
N ILE A 229 1.84 -48.40 1.88
CA ILE A 229 1.92 -47.01 1.43
C ILE A 229 3.33 -46.69 0.92
N GLU A 230 3.39 -45.95 -0.19
CA GLU A 230 4.64 -45.40 -0.74
C GLU A 230 5.02 -44.12 0.03
N LEU A 231 6.22 -44.10 0.61
CA LEU A 231 6.81 -42.93 1.25
C LEU A 231 7.22 -41.88 0.21
N CYS A 232 7.51 -40.66 0.64
CA CYS A 232 8.03 -39.63 -0.27
C CYS A 232 9.38 -39.99 -0.92
N THR A 233 10.13 -40.90 -0.32
CA THR A 233 11.38 -41.47 -0.85
C THR A 233 11.16 -42.50 -1.96
N GLY A 234 9.92 -42.96 -2.16
CA GLY A 234 9.56 -44.06 -3.07
C GLY A 234 9.62 -45.46 -2.45
N GLU A 235 10.03 -45.58 -1.19
CA GLU A 235 9.98 -46.86 -0.45
C GLU A 235 8.54 -47.24 -0.10
N ILE A 236 8.17 -48.52 -0.22
CA ILE A 236 6.84 -49.01 0.14
C ILE A 236 6.92 -49.70 1.51
N LYS A 237 6.13 -49.22 2.48
CA LYS A 237 6.06 -49.78 3.85
C LYS A 237 4.62 -50.05 4.28
N LEU A 238 4.47 -50.89 5.30
CA LEU A 238 3.18 -51.11 5.95
C LEU A 238 2.79 -49.85 6.73
N PHE A 239 1.59 -49.31 6.51
CA PHE A 239 1.16 -48.02 7.06
C PHE A 239 1.25 -47.93 8.59
N SER A 240 1.00 -49.04 9.29
CA SER A 240 1.08 -49.14 10.75
C SER A 240 2.51 -49.14 11.31
N GLU A 241 3.52 -49.32 10.45
CA GLU A 241 4.95 -49.29 10.82
C GLU A 241 5.62 -47.93 10.53
N LEU A 242 4.90 -46.99 9.92
CA LEU A 242 5.42 -45.67 9.62
C LEU A 242 5.69 -44.90 10.92
N SER A 243 6.87 -44.31 11.03
CA SER A 243 7.18 -43.34 12.07
C SER A 243 6.31 -42.07 11.92
N THR A 244 6.17 -41.32 13.01
CA THR A 244 5.49 -40.01 12.98
C THR A 244 6.08 -39.08 11.91
N TRP A 245 7.40 -39.14 11.70
CA TRP A 245 8.08 -38.35 10.66
C TRP A 245 7.68 -38.77 9.24
N GLU A 246 7.56 -40.07 8.98
CA GLU A 246 7.12 -40.59 7.69
C GLU A 246 5.65 -40.27 7.40
N LEU A 247 4.77 -40.41 8.41
CA LEU A 247 3.35 -40.04 8.30
C LEU A 247 3.16 -38.56 7.96
N LEU A 248 3.95 -37.69 8.59
CA LEU A 248 3.94 -36.24 8.32
C LEU A 248 4.57 -35.86 6.97
N ASN A 249 5.21 -36.78 6.26
CA ASN A 249 5.95 -36.48 5.02
C ASN A 249 5.54 -37.33 3.82
N LEU A 250 4.35 -37.95 3.84
CA LEU A 250 3.78 -38.54 2.64
C LEU A 250 3.59 -37.49 1.52
N LYS A 251 3.68 -37.91 0.26
CA LYS A 251 3.42 -37.02 -0.89
C LYS A 251 1.94 -36.61 -0.88
N PRO A 252 1.58 -35.38 -1.29
CA PRO A 252 0.20 -34.96 -1.38
C PRO A 252 -0.69 -35.95 -2.15
N GLU A 253 -0.24 -36.40 -3.31
CA GLU A 253 -0.95 -37.36 -4.15
C GLU A 253 -1.17 -38.71 -3.46
N THR A 254 -0.20 -39.15 -2.66
CA THR A 254 -0.32 -40.37 -1.85
C THR A 254 -1.42 -40.21 -0.81
N VAL A 255 -1.46 -39.08 -0.09
CA VAL A 255 -2.50 -38.84 0.93
C VAL A 255 -3.88 -38.76 0.30
N PHE A 256 -4.01 -38.11 -0.86
CA PHE A 256 -5.29 -37.98 -1.57
C PHE A 256 -5.82 -39.31 -2.08
N ALA A 257 -4.95 -40.25 -2.44
CA ALA A 257 -5.35 -41.57 -2.90
C ALA A 257 -5.79 -42.51 -1.77
N ILE A 258 -5.47 -42.23 -0.50
CA ILE A 258 -5.75 -43.16 0.60
C ILE A 258 -7.23 -43.56 0.69
N PRO A 259 -8.22 -42.63 0.71
CA PRO A 259 -9.62 -43.03 0.83
C PRO A 259 -10.12 -43.90 -0.33
N GLU A 260 -9.75 -43.58 -1.57
CA GLU A 260 -10.06 -44.42 -2.75
C GLU A 260 -9.44 -45.81 -2.60
N ARG A 261 -8.18 -45.88 -2.17
CA ARG A 261 -7.51 -47.16 -1.91
C ARG A 261 -8.19 -47.95 -0.79
N LEU A 262 -8.72 -47.30 0.24
CA LEU A 262 -9.47 -47.96 1.30
C LEU A 262 -10.77 -48.58 0.77
N GLU A 263 -11.44 -47.91 -0.17
CA GLU A 263 -12.62 -48.42 -0.84
C GLU A 263 -12.27 -49.56 -1.81
N GLU A 264 -11.29 -49.36 -2.69
CA GLU A 264 -10.92 -50.31 -3.74
C GLU A 264 -10.20 -51.58 -3.22
N GLU A 265 -9.33 -51.44 -2.22
CA GLU A 265 -8.50 -52.56 -1.73
C GLU A 265 -9.17 -53.32 -0.57
N PHE A 266 -10.11 -52.69 0.15
CA PHE A 266 -10.67 -53.21 1.39
C PHE A 266 -12.19 -53.12 1.52
N ASP A 267 -12.91 -52.69 0.48
CA ASP A 267 -14.37 -52.53 0.47
C ASP A 267 -14.89 -51.63 1.61
N ILE A 268 -14.07 -50.68 2.08
CA ILE A 268 -14.46 -49.75 3.13
C ILE A 268 -15.33 -48.65 2.51
N SER A 269 -16.60 -48.62 2.88
CA SER A 269 -17.52 -47.61 2.34
C SER A 269 -17.12 -46.20 2.75
N SER A 270 -17.32 -45.27 1.83
CA SER A 270 -17.08 -43.83 2.05
C SER A 270 -17.88 -43.27 3.25
N SER A 271 -19.08 -43.77 3.50
CA SER A 271 -19.90 -43.42 4.67
C SER A 271 -19.26 -43.88 5.99
N PHE A 272 -18.83 -45.14 6.08
CA PHE A 272 -18.19 -45.70 7.28
C PHE A 272 -16.84 -45.03 7.57
N LEU A 273 -16.04 -44.77 6.53
CA LEU A 273 -14.78 -44.06 6.68
C LEU A 273 -14.99 -42.64 7.23
N THR A 274 -16.07 -41.97 6.82
CA THR A 274 -16.42 -40.64 7.32
C THR A 274 -16.74 -40.64 8.81
N ASP A 275 -17.68 -41.48 9.22
CA ASP A 275 -18.12 -41.57 10.62
C ASP A 275 -16.99 -41.99 11.55
N THR A 276 -16.12 -42.87 11.06
CA THR A 276 -14.92 -43.32 11.78
C THR A 276 -13.90 -42.20 11.94
N MET A 277 -13.53 -41.55 10.84
CA MET A 277 -12.48 -40.53 10.84
C MET A 277 -12.89 -39.24 11.55
N ASN A 278 -14.19 -38.90 11.60
CA ASN A 278 -14.69 -37.71 12.30
C ASN A 278 -14.25 -37.64 13.78
N LYS A 279 -13.96 -38.78 14.41
CA LYS A 279 -13.47 -38.86 15.80
C LYS A 279 -11.98 -38.51 15.96
N TYR A 280 -11.22 -38.54 14.87
CA TYR A 280 -9.75 -38.43 14.87
C TYR A 280 -9.24 -37.22 14.07
N LEU A 281 -10.11 -36.51 13.35
CA LEU A 281 -9.76 -35.31 12.57
C LEU A 281 -9.69 -34.05 13.45
N ILE A 282 -8.76 -33.15 13.13
CA ILE A 282 -8.47 -31.94 13.91
C ILE A 282 -9.28 -30.68 13.54
N GLN A 283 -10.33 -30.77 12.71
CA GLN A 283 -10.97 -29.57 12.14
C GLN A 283 -11.87 -28.80 13.14
N ARG A 284 -11.64 -27.49 13.27
CA ARG A 284 -12.57 -26.45 13.80
C ARG A 284 -12.63 -25.27 12.83
N ALA A 285 -13.78 -24.61 12.70
CA ALA A 285 -14.11 -23.73 11.58
C ALA A 285 -13.81 -22.21 11.75
N THR A 286 -13.38 -21.59 10.64
CA THR A 286 -13.56 -20.19 10.13
C THR A 286 -12.63 -18.97 10.41
N LYS A 287 -12.22 -18.35 9.27
CA LYS A 287 -12.20 -16.92 8.77
C LYS A 287 -11.02 -15.89 8.91
N HIS A 288 -10.55 -15.46 7.72
CA HIS A 288 -9.38 -14.77 7.04
C HIS A 288 -8.73 -13.38 7.38
N TYR A 289 -7.39 -13.21 7.08
CA TYR A 289 -6.61 -12.13 6.35
C TYR A 289 -5.06 -12.34 6.41
N SER A 290 -4.35 -13.03 5.52
CA SER A 290 -4.63 -14.21 4.71
C SER A 290 -3.65 -15.34 5.10
N TRP A 291 -2.39 -15.02 5.42
CA TRP A 291 -1.40 -16.01 5.90
C TRP A 291 -1.12 -15.91 7.41
N PRO A 292 -0.48 -14.87 8.01
CA PRO A 292 -0.31 -14.79 9.48
C PRO A 292 -1.61 -14.88 10.25
N LYS A 293 -2.66 -14.19 9.77
CA LYS A 293 -4.00 -14.37 10.32
C LYS A 293 -4.56 -15.74 9.97
N GLY A 294 -4.36 -16.26 8.75
CA GLY A 294 -4.75 -17.62 8.35
C GLY A 294 -4.22 -18.69 9.31
N ALA A 295 -2.96 -18.60 9.69
CA ALA A 295 -2.34 -19.43 10.72
C ALA A 295 -2.98 -19.20 12.09
N ALA A 296 -3.21 -17.94 12.50
CA ALA A 296 -3.92 -17.66 13.76
C ALA A 296 -5.35 -18.24 13.80
N ILE A 297 -6.09 -18.14 12.70
CA ILE A 297 -7.47 -18.63 12.54
C ILE A 297 -7.53 -20.16 12.57
N THR A 298 -6.60 -20.80 11.85
CA THR A 298 -6.51 -22.27 11.77
C THR A 298 -5.91 -22.89 13.02
N GLY A 299 -5.52 -22.09 14.01
CA GLY A 299 -4.89 -22.55 15.26
C GLY A 299 -3.42 -22.94 15.10
N ILE A 300 -2.80 -22.67 13.94
CA ILE A 300 -1.36 -22.84 13.69
C ILE A 300 -0.56 -21.75 14.44
N GLY A 301 -1.09 -20.52 14.55
CA GLY A 301 -0.41 -19.38 15.18
C GLY A 301 0.57 -18.68 14.23
N SER A 302 0.66 -17.35 14.29
CA SER A 302 1.52 -16.54 13.41
C SER A 302 3.00 -16.86 13.53
N ASP A 303 3.46 -17.25 14.71
CA ASP A 303 4.87 -17.58 14.99
C ASP A 303 5.36 -18.82 14.22
N ASN A 304 4.43 -19.62 13.69
CA ASN A 304 4.72 -20.79 12.87
C ASN A 304 4.72 -20.49 11.36
N ILE A 305 4.56 -19.22 10.97
CA ILE A 305 4.86 -18.74 9.61
C ILE A 305 6.30 -18.28 9.60
N ILE A 306 7.11 -18.96 8.80
CA ILE A 306 8.53 -18.65 8.64
C ILE A 306 8.65 -17.82 7.36
N ASP A 307 8.98 -16.54 7.51
CA ASP A 307 9.24 -15.65 6.38
C ASP A 307 10.52 -16.09 5.64
N ILE A 308 10.42 -16.19 4.32
CA ILE A 308 11.56 -16.53 3.46
C ILE A 308 12.14 -15.20 2.95
N PRO A 309 13.45 -14.93 3.17
CA PRO A 309 14.07 -13.72 2.64
C PRO A 309 13.93 -13.61 1.11
N VAL A 310 13.85 -12.38 0.62
CA VAL A 310 13.70 -12.08 -0.81
C VAL A 310 15.01 -11.59 -1.43
N ASP A 311 15.14 -11.78 -2.74
CA ASP A 311 16.25 -11.28 -3.55
C ASP A 311 16.12 -9.77 -3.86
N ILE A 312 17.07 -9.24 -4.63
CA ILE A 312 17.11 -7.83 -5.04
C ILE A 312 15.95 -7.40 -5.96
N ASN A 313 15.15 -8.35 -6.45
CA ASN A 313 13.97 -8.13 -7.28
C ASN A 313 12.67 -8.36 -6.49
N ALA A 314 12.76 -8.47 -5.16
CA ALA A 314 11.65 -8.78 -4.26
C ALA A 314 10.96 -10.13 -4.57
N ARG A 315 11.73 -11.10 -5.06
CA ARG A 315 11.30 -12.49 -5.28
C ARG A 315 11.86 -13.38 -4.18
N LEU A 316 11.17 -14.46 -3.82
CA LEU A 316 11.69 -15.48 -2.91
C LEU A 316 13.12 -15.92 -3.29
N ASP A 317 14.05 -15.93 -2.33
CA ASP A 317 15.42 -16.41 -2.54
C ASP A 317 15.50 -17.93 -2.37
N SER A 318 15.59 -18.67 -3.49
CA SER A 318 15.65 -20.13 -3.53
C SER A 318 16.81 -20.69 -2.68
N SER A 319 17.93 -19.97 -2.55
CA SER A 319 19.08 -20.42 -1.76
C SER A 319 18.82 -20.34 -0.25
N LYS A 320 18.01 -19.37 0.17
CA LYS A 320 17.60 -19.21 1.58
C LYS A 320 16.51 -20.22 1.92
N LEU A 321 15.56 -20.46 1.01
CA LEU A 321 14.58 -21.53 1.15
C LEU A 321 15.26 -22.90 1.29
N ASP A 322 16.28 -23.21 0.48
CA ASP A 322 17.02 -24.47 0.59
C ASP A 322 17.62 -24.68 1.99
N LYS A 323 18.19 -23.61 2.59
CA LYS A 323 18.73 -23.68 3.96
C LYS A 323 17.63 -23.92 5.00
N LEU A 324 16.52 -23.19 4.93
CA LEU A 324 15.38 -23.37 5.84
C LEU A 324 14.78 -24.77 5.73
N LEU A 325 14.68 -25.34 4.53
CA LEU A 325 14.21 -26.72 4.33
C LEU A 325 15.18 -27.74 4.91
N GLN A 326 16.50 -27.51 4.80
CA GLN A 326 17.50 -28.37 5.42
C GLN A 326 17.41 -28.31 6.95
N GLU A 327 17.27 -27.13 7.54
CA GLU A 327 17.04 -26.95 8.98
C GLU A 327 15.76 -27.67 9.44
N CYS A 328 14.65 -27.53 8.68
CA CYS A 328 13.41 -28.25 8.96
C CYS A 328 13.60 -29.78 8.94
N LEU A 329 14.37 -30.30 7.97
CA LEU A 329 14.69 -31.72 7.89
C LEU A 329 15.53 -32.18 9.09
N ASP A 330 16.58 -31.43 9.44
CA ASP A 330 17.52 -31.77 10.50
C ASP A 330 16.86 -31.74 11.89
N GLU A 331 15.96 -30.78 12.11
CA GLU A 331 15.20 -30.61 13.36
C GLU A 331 13.91 -31.45 13.41
N LYS A 332 13.59 -32.19 12.35
CA LYS A 332 12.31 -32.91 12.19
C LYS A 332 11.09 -32.00 12.38
N ARG A 333 11.17 -30.79 11.83
CA ARG A 333 10.06 -29.84 11.74
C ARG A 333 9.32 -30.06 10.42
N ALA A 334 8.08 -30.55 10.49
CA ALA A 334 7.29 -30.79 9.29
C ALA A 334 6.88 -29.48 8.62
N VAL A 335 6.96 -29.43 7.29
CA VAL A 335 6.55 -28.26 6.50
C VAL A 335 5.15 -28.53 5.93
N TYR A 336 4.20 -27.65 6.25
CA TYR A 336 2.83 -27.74 5.71
C TYR A 336 2.79 -27.42 4.23
N ALA A 337 3.21 -26.20 3.90
CA ALA A 337 3.24 -25.69 2.54
C ALA A 337 4.37 -24.69 2.38
N VAL A 338 4.85 -24.55 1.15
CA VAL A 338 5.61 -23.39 0.68
C VAL A 338 4.70 -22.57 -0.22
N VAL A 339 4.61 -21.27 0.06
CA VAL A 339 3.82 -20.33 -0.74
C VAL A 339 4.75 -19.61 -1.72
N ALA A 340 4.45 -19.69 -3.01
CA ALA A 340 5.11 -18.91 -4.05
C ALA A 340 4.19 -17.78 -4.50
N ILE A 341 4.66 -16.53 -4.43
CA ILE A 341 3.90 -15.36 -4.82
C ILE A 341 4.10 -15.11 -6.32
N MET A 342 3.00 -15.22 -7.07
CA MET A 342 2.99 -15.12 -8.52
C MET A 342 2.42 -13.76 -8.92
N GLY A 343 3.16 -12.70 -8.58
CA GLY A 343 2.72 -11.31 -8.74
C GLY A 343 2.53 -10.61 -7.39
N SER A 344 3.63 -10.24 -6.74
CA SER A 344 3.60 -9.55 -5.44
C SER A 344 2.79 -8.26 -5.50
N THR A 345 2.07 -7.93 -4.42
CA THR A 345 1.15 -6.78 -4.35
C THR A 345 1.79 -5.45 -4.74
N GLU A 346 3.10 -5.28 -4.52
CA GLU A 346 3.76 -3.96 -4.50
C GLU A 346 4.78 -3.77 -5.62
N HIS A 347 5.35 -4.89 -6.08
CA HIS A 347 6.40 -4.91 -7.09
C HIS A 347 5.97 -5.69 -8.34
N GLY A 348 4.81 -6.35 -8.29
CA GLY A 348 4.37 -7.29 -9.33
C GLY A 348 5.34 -8.45 -9.56
N ALA A 349 6.25 -8.71 -8.60
CA ALA A 349 7.33 -9.69 -8.72
C ALA A 349 6.79 -11.13 -8.79
N VAL A 350 7.45 -11.97 -9.58
CA VAL A 350 7.07 -13.38 -9.74
C VAL A 350 8.15 -14.29 -9.18
N ASP A 351 7.81 -15.01 -8.13
CA ASP A 351 8.70 -15.94 -7.43
C ASP A 351 9.18 -17.08 -8.35
N PRO A 352 10.38 -17.64 -8.07
CA PRO A 352 10.94 -18.75 -8.83
C PRO A 352 10.23 -20.08 -8.51
N LEU A 353 8.95 -20.21 -8.89
CA LEU A 353 8.13 -21.40 -8.64
C LEU A 353 8.77 -22.69 -9.20
N LYS A 354 9.48 -22.61 -10.32
CA LYS A 354 10.26 -23.74 -10.87
C LYS A 354 11.29 -24.25 -9.85
N ASP A 355 12.01 -23.35 -9.18
CA ASP A 355 13.02 -23.71 -8.19
C ASP A 355 12.37 -24.29 -6.94
N VAL A 356 11.23 -23.74 -6.49
CA VAL A 356 10.46 -24.28 -5.36
C VAL A 356 10.01 -25.71 -5.64
N TRP A 357 9.55 -25.99 -6.86
CA TRP A 357 9.19 -27.33 -7.30
C TRP A 357 10.40 -28.28 -7.34
N GLU A 358 11.53 -27.85 -7.88
CA GLU A 358 12.78 -28.64 -7.91
C GLU A 358 13.32 -28.91 -6.49
N LEU A 359 13.16 -27.96 -5.56
CA LEU A 359 13.49 -28.15 -4.15
C LEU A 359 12.56 -29.18 -3.50
N ARG A 360 11.25 -29.17 -3.79
CA ARG A 360 10.33 -30.22 -3.32
C ARG A 360 10.80 -31.60 -3.76
N GLU A 361 11.13 -31.78 -5.03
CA GLU A 361 11.65 -33.04 -5.59
C GLU A 361 12.97 -33.47 -4.92
N LYS A 362 13.87 -32.50 -4.65
CA LYS A 362 15.14 -32.74 -3.96
C LYS A 362 14.92 -33.22 -2.52
N TYR A 363 14.01 -32.59 -1.77
CA TYR A 363 13.77 -32.90 -0.36
C TYR A 363 12.92 -34.14 -0.13
N GLN A 364 12.01 -34.47 -1.06
CA GLN A 364 11.25 -35.72 -1.00
C GLN A 364 12.17 -36.94 -1.03
N LYS A 365 13.25 -36.89 -1.85
CA LYS A 365 14.31 -37.93 -1.85
C LYS A 365 15.05 -38.05 -0.52
N LYS A 366 15.01 -37.01 0.33
CA LYS A 366 15.61 -36.98 1.68
C LYS A 366 14.59 -37.28 2.79
N GLY A 367 13.31 -37.51 2.46
CA GLY A 367 12.27 -37.80 3.45
C GLY A 367 11.49 -36.59 3.97
N LEU A 368 11.58 -35.41 3.33
CA LEU A 368 10.79 -34.22 3.65
C LEU A 368 9.85 -33.86 2.49
N SER A 369 8.56 -33.65 2.76
CA SER A 369 7.55 -33.31 1.75
C SER A 369 6.64 -32.17 2.23
N PHE A 370 6.21 -31.34 1.28
CA PHE A 370 5.35 -30.18 1.55
C PHE A 370 4.43 -29.88 0.36
N ALA A 371 3.30 -29.23 0.64
CA ALA A 371 2.42 -28.71 -0.41
C ALA A 371 3.02 -27.43 -1.04
N ILE A 372 2.74 -27.19 -2.31
CA ILE A 372 3.06 -25.93 -2.97
C ILE A 372 1.75 -25.20 -3.21
N HIS A 373 1.60 -24.02 -2.61
CA HIS A 373 0.53 -23.08 -2.94
C HIS A 373 1.11 -21.94 -3.77
N ALA A 374 0.51 -21.65 -4.92
CA ALA A 374 0.84 -20.46 -5.68
C ALA A 374 -0.20 -19.37 -5.42
N ASP A 375 0.22 -18.28 -4.77
CA ASP A 375 -0.60 -17.09 -4.63
C ASP A 375 -0.52 -16.29 -5.93
N ALA A 376 -1.41 -16.62 -6.87
CA ALA A 376 -1.53 -15.96 -8.17
C ALA A 376 -2.76 -15.06 -8.22
N ALA A 377 -3.19 -14.51 -7.07
CA ALA A 377 -4.33 -13.61 -7.01
C ALA A 377 -4.20 -12.48 -8.04
N TRP A 378 -3.00 -11.90 -8.15
CA TRP A 378 -2.67 -10.95 -9.21
C TRP A 378 -2.24 -11.61 -10.52
N GLY A 379 -1.20 -12.44 -10.52
CA GLY A 379 -0.56 -12.90 -11.76
C GLY A 379 -1.29 -14.02 -12.51
N GLY A 380 -2.38 -14.57 -11.96
CA GLY A 380 -3.09 -15.71 -12.54
C GLY A 380 -3.57 -15.48 -13.96
N TYR A 381 -4.27 -14.37 -14.26
CA TYR A 381 -4.77 -14.10 -15.62
C TYR A 381 -3.64 -13.80 -16.62
N PHE A 382 -2.43 -13.44 -16.19
CA PHE A 382 -1.30 -13.24 -17.09
C PHE A 382 -0.84 -14.54 -17.76
N THR A 383 -1.24 -15.70 -17.24
CA THR A 383 -1.05 -17.00 -17.92
C THR A 383 -1.75 -17.05 -19.28
N SER A 384 -2.81 -16.25 -19.51
CA SER A 384 -3.48 -16.16 -20.81
C SER A 384 -2.55 -15.73 -21.94
N LEU A 385 -1.47 -14.99 -21.66
CA LEU A 385 -0.40 -14.65 -22.62
C LEU A 385 0.35 -15.89 -23.15
N LEU A 386 0.28 -17.02 -22.45
CA LEU A 386 0.91 -18.29 -22.83
C LEU A 386 -0.05 -19.22 -23.59
N ARG A 387 -1.36 -18.95 -23.57
CA ARG A 387 -2.37 -19.87 -24.09
C ARG A 387 -2.78 -19.53 -25.52
N GLU A 388 -2.76 -20.55 -26.36
CA GLU A 388 -3.26 -20.47 -27.72
C GLU A 388 -4.79 -20.48 -27.74
N GLU A 389 -5.37 -19.80 -28.73
CA GLU A 389 -6.81 -19.83 -28.95
C GLU A 389 -7.24 -21.23 -29.42
N LYS A 390 -8.01 -21.93 -28.58
CA LYS A 390 -8.74 -23.13 -29.03
C LYS A 390 -9.87 -22.64 -29.93
N LYS A 391 -9.90 -23.06 -31.20
CA LYS A 391 -10.91 -22.66 -32.19
C LYS A 391 -12.33 -23.02 -31.73
N VAL A 392 -12.97 -22.16 -30.94
CA VAL A 392 -14.36 -22.29 -30.50
C VAL A 392 -14.98 -20.88 -30.43
N GLY A 393 -15.32 -20.28 -31.59
CA GLY A 393 -16.13 -19.05 -31.58
C GLY A 393 -15.95 -18.07 -32.75
N ARG A 394 -16.93 -17.17 -32.88
CA ARG A 394 -17.16 -16.20 -33.98
C ARG A 394 -16.16 -15.01 -33.98
N GLY A 395 -14.86 -15.29 -33.89
CA GLY A 395 -13.83 -14.25 -33.96
C GLY A 395 -13.51 -13.86 -35.40
N LEU A 396 -13.41 -12.55 -35.67
CA LEU A 396 -12.78 -12.07 -36.90
C LEU A 396 -11.29 -12.45 -36.89
N PRO A 397 -10.73 -12.94 -38.01
CA PRO A 397 -9.30 -13.22 -38.10
C PRO A 397 -8.51 -11.93 -37.86
N ILE A 398 -7.50 -12.00 -36.98
CA ILE A 398 -6.69 -10.85 -36.61
C ILE A 398 -5.42 -10.84 -37.47
N ASP A 399 -5.13 -9.72 -38.13
CA ASP A 399 -3.83 -9.49 -38.74
C ASP A 399 -2.73 -9.40 -37.64
N PRO A 400 -1.71 -10.28 -37.65
CA PRO A 400 -0.62 -10.24 -36.68
C PRO A 400 0.25 -8.97 -36.77
N ASP A 401 0.20 -8.24 -37.89
CA ASP A 401 1.10 -7.10 -38.18
C ASP A 401 0.47 -5.72 -37.90
N ASN A 402 -0.84 -5.63 -37.63
CA ASN A 402 -1.53 -4.36 -37.37
C ASN A 402 -1.57 -3.99 -35.87
N LYS A 403 -0.50 -3.37 -35.33
CA LYS A 403 -0.35 -3.00 -33.90
C LYS A 403 -0.23 -1.48 -33.69
N TYR A 404 -1.33 -0.81 -33.32
CA TYR A 404 -1.33 0.62 -32.93
C TYR A 404 -0.99 0.84 -31.44
N VAL A 405 -1.43 -0.06 -30.55
CA VAL A 405 -0.91 -0.19 -29.18
C VAL A 405 -0.13 -1.51 -29.12
N PRO A 406 1.17 -1.50 -28.81
CA PRO A 406 1.96 -2.73 -28.75
C PRO A 406 1.67 -3.53 -27.48
N GLU A 407 1.56 -4.84 -27.63
CA GLU A 407 1.57 -5.80 -26.53
C GLU A 407 3.02 -6.07 -26.09
N LEU A 408 3.29 -6.08 -24.78
CA LEU A 408 4.57 -6.55 -24.26
C LEU A 408 4.53 -8.07 -24.05
N ALA A 409 5.57 -8.77 -24.52
CA ALA A 409 5.77 -10.17 -24.16
C ALA A 409 6.26 -10.31 -22.71
N LEU A 410 5.91 -11.41 -22.06
CA LEU A 410 6.49 -11.80 -20.76
C LEU A 410 8.01 -11.94 -20.88
N SER A 411 8.73 -11.58 -19.81
CA SER A 411 10.16 -11.89 -19.69
C SER A 411 10.37 -13.41 -19.67
N ASP A 412 11.56 -13.89 -20.02
CA ASP A 412 11.86 -15.34 -19.99
C ASP A 412 11.70 -15.93 -18.59
N HIS A 413 12.10 -15.18 -17.55
CA HIS A 413 11.86 -15.55 -16.16
C HIS A 413 10.36 -15.70 -15.90
N THR A 414 9.58 -14.64 -16.09
CA THR A 414 8.14 -14.62 -15.80
C THR A 414 7.39 -15.69 -16.58
N ARG A 415 7.71 -15.85 -17.88
CA ARG A 415 7.16 -16.90 -18.74
C ARG A 415 7.40 -18.29 -18.16
N THR A 416 8.64 -18.55 -17.74
CA THR A 416 9.02 -19.83 -17.13
C THR A 416 8.21 -20.10 -15.87
N GLN A 417 8.15 -19.13 -14.95
CA GLN A 417 7.47 -19.32 -13.67
C GLN A 417 5.95 -19.48 -13.83
N LEU A 418 5.32 -18.70 -14.72
CA LEU A 418 3.89 -18.84 -15.02
C LEU A 418 3.55 -20.19 -15.70
N ASP A 419 4.44 -20.75 -16.54
CA ASP A 419 4.22 -22.10 -17.09
C ASP A 419 4.34 -23.21 -16.02
N HIS A 420 5.03 -22.93 -14.90
CA HIS A 420 5.18 -23.88 -13.78
C HIS A 420 4.02 -23.85 -12.78
N LEU A 421 3.04 -22.94 -12.94
CA LEU A 421 1.82 -22.93 -12.11
C LEU A 421 1.12 -24.30 -12.08
N LYS A 422 1.14 -25.05 -13.18
CA LYS A 422 0.58 -26.41 -13.29
C LYS A 422 1.13 -27.43 -12.28
N TYR A 423 2.27 -27.16 -11.64
CA TYR A 423 2.88 -28.05 -10.65
C TYR A 423 2.57 -27.68 -9.20
N ALA A 424 1.97 -26.51 -8.95
CA ALA A 424 1.43 -26.17 -7.65
C ALA A 424 0.25 -27.10 -7.31
N ASP A 425 0.04 -27.39 -6.03
CA ASP A 425 -1.07 -28.24 -5.59
C ASP A 425 -2.38 -27.42 -5.51
N SER A 426 -2.24 -26.12 -5.22
CA SER A 426 -3.35 -25.17 -5.22
C SER A 426 -2.90 -23.79 -5.69
N ILE A 427 -3.79 -23.06 -6.37
CA ILE A 427 -3.54 -21.72 -6.90
C ILE A 427 -4.69 -20.80 -6.48
N THR A 428 -4.37 -19.70 -5.81
CA THR A 428 -5.31 -18.57 -5.64
C THR A 428 -5.27 -17.72 -6.90
N ILE A 429 -6.42 -17.26 -7.39
CA ILE A 429 -6.54 -16.37 -8.55
C ILE A 429 -7.74 -15.45 -8.36
N ASP A 430 -7.58 -14.14 -8.62
CA ASP A 430 -8.67 -13.18 -8.40
C ASP A 430 -9.20 -12.60 -9.72
N PRO A 431 -10.36 -13.08 -10.19
CA PRO A 431 -11.11 -12.42 -11.27
C PRO A 431 -11.34 -10.91 -11.03
N HIS A 432 -11.57 -10.48 -9.78
CA HIS A 432 -11.75 -9.06 -9.43
C HIS A 432 -10.47 -8.22 -9.43
N LYS A 433 -9.31 -8.86 -9.61
CA LYS A 433 -8.03 -8.20 -9.90
C LYS A 433 -7.83 -8.28 -11.40
N SER A 434 -6.76 -8.91 -11.87
CA SER A 434 -6.32 -8.94 -13.28
C SER A 434 -7.34 -9.51 -14.28
N GLY A 435 -8.46 -10.08 -13.80
CA GLY A 435 -9.61 -10.48 -14.61
C GLY A 435 -10.60 -9.38 -14.99
N TYR A 436 -10.46 -8.13 -14.51
CA TYR A 436 -11.36 -7.00 -14.85
C TYR A 436 -12.85 -7.26 -14.55
N ILE A 437 -13.14 -8.11 -13.57
CA ILE A 437 -14.49 -8.41 -13.10
C ILE A 437 -14.79 -7.54 -11.86
N PRO A 438 -16.01 -7.01 -11.67
CA PRO A 438 -16.34 -6.26 -10.46
C PRO A 438 -16.19 -7.09 -9.19
N TYR A 439 -15.82 -6.45 -8.09
CA TYR A 439 -15.90 -7.08 -6.77
C TYR A 439 -17.35 -7.47 -6.45
N PRO A 440 -17.58 -8.58 -5.70
CA PRO A 440 -16.59 -9.57 -5.26
C PRO A 440 -16.42 -10.73 -6.27
N ALA A 441 -15.18 -11.11 -6.58
CA ALA A 441 -14.86 -12.31 -7.36
C ALA A 441 -13.42 -12.79 -7.12
N GLY A 442 -13.26 -13.73 -6.17
CA GLY A 442 -12.02 -14.50 -5.96
C GLY A 442 -12.16 -15.94 -6.47
N GLY A 443 -11.05 -16.65 -6.56
CA GLY A 443 -11.01 -18.03 -7.06
C GLY A 443 -9.89 -18.85 -6.42
N LEU A 444 -10.17 -20.13 -6.23
CA LEU A 444 -9.21 -21.12 -5.74
C LEU A 444 -9.28 -22.36 -6.64
N CYS A 445 -8.15 -22.71 -7.25
CA CYS A 445 -8.05 -23.86 -8.13
C CYS A 445 -7.16 -24.93 -7.47
N TYR A 446 -7.69 -26.15 -7.33
CA TYR A 446 -6.91 -27.29 -6.89
C TYR A 446 -6.40 -28.09 -8.09
N ARG A 447 -5.13 -28.49 -8.06
CA ARG A 447 -4.56 -29.38 -9.08
C ARG A 447 -5.27 -30.72 -9.10
N ASP A 448 -5.62 -31.19 -7.91
CA ASP A 448 -6.41 -32.39 -7.72
C ASP A 448 -7.72 -32.03 -7.02
N GLY A 449 -8.84 -32.24 -7.71
CA GLY A 449 -10.17 -31.85 -7.25
C GLY A 449 -10.56 -32.44 -5.90
N ARG A 450 -9.95 -33.56 -5.45
CA ARG A 450 -10.21 -34.17 -4.13
C ARG A 450 -9.82 -33.25 -2.98
N MET A 451 -8.87 -32.33 -3.20
CA MET A 451 -8.40 -31.42 -2.16
C MET A 451 -9.51 -30.57 -1.56
N ARG A 452 -10.61 -30.35 -2.28
CA ARG A 452 -11.78 -29.62 -1.78
C ARG A 452 -12.50 -30.32 -0.62
N PHE A 453 -12.37 -31.64 -0.49
CA PHE A 453 -12.94 -32.40 0.62
C PHE A 453 -12.11 -32.27 1.92
N LEU A 454 -10.89 -31.71 1.84
CA LEU A 454 -10.07 -31.44 3.02
C LEU A 454 -10.70 -30.40 3.96
N VAL A 455 -11.65 -29.58 3.48
CA VAL A 455 -12.32 -28.54 4.28
C VAL A 455 -13.74 -28.92 4.69
N THR A 456 -14.14 -30.18 4.48
CA THR A 456 -15.48 -30.68 4.83
C THR A 456 -15.40 -31.84 5.83
N TRP A 457 -16.53 -32.11 6.52
CA TRP A 457 -16.72 -33.29 7.37
C TRP A 457 -17.39 -34.45 6.63
N LEU A 458 -17.57 -34.36 5.31
CA LEU A 458 -18.39 -35.26 4.50
C LEU A 458 -17.52 -36.08 3.52
N ASN A 459 -18.00 -37.24 3.05
CA ASN A 459 -17.45 -37.93 1.87
C ASN A 459 -18.32 -37.63 0.64
N PRO A 460 -17.78 -37.70 -0.59
CA PRO A 460 -18.48 -37.36 -1.83
C PRO A 460 -19.83 -38.06 -2.02
N ASP A 461 -20.01 -39.27 -1.49
CA ASP A 461 -21.22 -40.07 -1.75
C ASP A 461 -22.43 -39.74 -0.86
N VAL A 462 -22.25 -39.00 0.24
CA VAL A 462 -23.34 -38.77 1.21
C VAL A 462 -24.30 -37.64 0.78
N TYR A 463 -23.89 -36.82 -0.20
CA TYR A 463 -24.70 -35.73 -0.78
C TYR A 463 -24.89 -35.85 -2.29
N LYS A 464 -25.02 -37.09 -2.79
CA LYS A 464 -25.96 -37.31 -3.90
C LYS A 464 -27.34 -37.23 -3.26
N ASP A 465 -27.90 -36.03 -3.17
CA ASP A 465 -29.34 -35.89 -2.89
C ASP A 465 -30.09 -36.79 -3.86
N SER A 466 -31.28 -37.22 -3.47
CA SER A 466 -32.10 -38.27 -4.10
C SER A 466 -32.35 -38.15 -5.63
N ASP A 467 -31.84 -37.10 -6.29
CA ASP A 467 -31.91 -36.81 -7.72
C ASP A 467 -30.55 -36.59 -8.46
N GLY A 468 -29.40 -36.65 -7.77
CA GLY A 468 -28.09 -36.85 -8.44
C GLY A 468 -27.22 -35.64 -8.81
N ASP A 469 -27.48 -34.41 -8.34
CA ASP A 469 -26.66 -33.21 -8.63
C ASP A 469 -25.78 -32.75 -7.44
N GLU A 470 -24.51 -32.42 -7.69
CA GLU A 470 -23.51 -31.99 -6.68
C GLU A 470 -23.67 -30.49 -6.33
N SER A 471 -23.66 -30.13 -5.03
CA SER A 471 -23.66 -28.73 -4.57
C SER A 471 -22.24 -28.19 -4.36
N VAL A 472 -21.94 -26.98 -4.84
CA VAL A 472 -20.59 -26.38 -4.79
C VAL A 472 -20.32 -25.65 -3.47
N GLY A 473 -21.36 -25.12 -2.81
CA GLY A 473 -21.21 -24.27 -1.61
C GLY A 473 -20.73 -24.96 -0.34
N VAL A 474 -20.56 -26.29 -0.34
CA VAL A 474 -20.06 -27.05 0.81
C VAL A 474 -18.53 -27.18 0.83
N TYR A 475 -17.85 -26.81 -0.26
CA TYR A 475 -16.41 -27.03 -0.47
C TYR A 475 -15.54 -25.81 -0.19
N GLY A 476 -16.07 -24.80 0.49
CA GLY A 476 -15.40 -23.52 0.75
C GLY A 476 -15.90 -22.82 2.01
N VAL A 477 -15.43 -21.59 2.21
CA VAL A 477 -15.77 -20.76 3.39
C VAL A 477 -17.04 -19.91 3.16
N GLU A 478 -17.46 -19.74 1.90
CA GLU A 478 -18.49 -18.81 1.43
C GLU A 478 -19.38 -19.43 0.32
N GLY A 479 -20.35 -18.66 -0.19
CA GLY A 479 -21.10 -18.95 -1.43
C GLY A 479 -20.85 -17.87 -2.52
N SER A 480 -20.88 -18.25 -3.78
CA SER A 480 -20.22 -17.55 -4.90
C SER A 480 -21.12 -16.68 -5.81
N CYS A 481 -20.51 -15.80 -6.62
CA CYS A 481 -21.15 -15.10 -7.76
C CYS A 481 -20.39 -15.32 -9.10
N PRO A 482 -20.58 -16.46 -9.78
CA PRO A 482 -19.70 -16.91 -10.87
C PRO A 482 -20.10 -16.42 -12.27
N VAL A 483 -21.33 -15.91 -12.46
CA VAL A 483 -21.86 -15.61 -13.80
C VAL A 483 -21.17 -14.40 -14.44
N ALA A 484 -20.74 -13.42 -13.65
CA ALA A 484 -19.96 -12.28 -14.13
C ALA A 484 -18.65 -12.74 -14.78
N ALA A 485 -17.94 -13.67 -14.14
CA ALA A 485 -16.71 -14.26 -14.68
C ALA A 485 -16.97 -15.06 -15.95
N TRP A 486 -18.04 -15.87 -15.98
CA TRP A 486 -18.38 -16.68 -17.15
C TRP A 486 -18.64 -15.85 -18.42
N VAL A 487 -19.42 -14.77 -18.32
CA VAL A 487 -19.69 -13.90 -19.48
C VAL A 487 -18.40 -13.23 -19.94
N SER A 488 -17.57 -12.76 -19.01
CA SER A 488 -16.26 -12.18 -19.33
C SER A 488 -15.33 -13.17 -20.04
N HIS A 489 -15.20 -14.38 -19.51
CA HIS A 489 -14.36 -15.43 -20.11
C HIS A 489 -14.81 -15.82 -21.52
N ARG A 490 -16.13 -15.86 -21.78
CA ARG A 490 -16.66 -16.16 -23.12
C ARG A 490 -16.50 -15.04 -24.12
N VAL A 491 -16.59 -13.77 -23.69
CA VAL A 491 -16.49 -12.61 -24.59
C VAL A 491 -15.05 -12.22 -24.85
N ILE A 492 -14.22 -12.19 -23.81
CA ILE A 492 -12.82 -11.75 -23.90
C ILE A 492 -11.92 -12.92 -24.31
N GLY A 493 -12.10 -14.10 -23.70
CA GLY A 493 -11.31 -15.31 -23.96
C GLY A 493 -10.04 -15.42 -23.12
N LEU A 494 -9.85 -16.56 -22.44
CA LEU A 494 -8.69 -16.88 -21.59
C LEU A 494 -7.47 -17.33 -22.41
N HIS A 495 -7.07 -16.53 -23.40
CA HIS A 495 -6.00 -16.84 -24.34
C HIS A 495 -5.30 -15.57 -24.83
N LYS A 496 -4.21 -15.73 -25.60
CA LYS A 496 -3.36 -14.62 -26.06
C LYS A 496 -4.10 -13.55 -26.87
N ASN A 497 -5.14 -13.93 -27.62
CA ASN A 497 -5.96 -13.01 -28.43
C ASN A 497 -7.10 -12.32 -27.64
N GLY A 498 -7.18 -12.58 -26.33
CA GLY A 498 -8.24 -12.13 -25.44
C GLY A 498 -7.66 -11.37 -24.25
N TYR A 499 -7.74 -11.98 -23.05
CA TYR A 499 -7.09 -11.45 -21.84
C TYR A 499 -5.59 -11.23 -22.03
N GLY A 500 -4.91 -12.05 -22.85
CA GLY A 500 -3.50 -11.84 -23.12
C GLY A 500 -3.22 -10.54 -23.87
N SER A 501 -4.08 -10.15 -24.80
CA SER A 501 -3.95 -8.88 -25.54
C SER A 501 -4.24 -7.69 -24.61
N LEU A 502 -5.31 -7.79 -23.81
CA LEU A 502 -5.66 -6.81 -22.79
C LEU A 502 -4.53 -6.54 -21.79
N LEU A 503 -3.99 -7.60 -21.19
CA LEU A 503 -2.91 -7.51 -20.21
C LEU A 503 -1.57 -7.15 -20.89
N GLY A 504 -1.35 -7.57 -22.13
CA GLY A 504 -0.18 -7.21 -22.93
C GLY A 504 -0.10 -5.71 -23.21
N GLU A 505 -1.21 -5.06 -23.52
CA GLU A 505 -1.29 -3.59 -23.66
C GLU A 505 -1.06 -2.87 -22.32
N ALA A 506 -1.59 -3.40 -21.21
CA ALA A 506 -1.34 -2.85 -19.87
C ALA A 506 0.15 -2.94 -19.48
N MET A 507 0.79 -4.11 -19.71
CA MET A 507 2.20 -4.34 -19.39
C MET A 507 3.17 -3.43 -20.12
N PHE A 508 2.87 -3.05 -21.38
CA PHE A 508 3.73 -2.18 -22.19
C PHE A 508 4.08 -0.85 -21.51
N SER A 509 3.22 -0.39 -20.60
CA SER A 509 3.32 0.94 -19.99
C SER A 509 4.26 1.03 -18.78
N SER A 510 4.94 -0.06 -18.37
CA SER A 510 5.18 -0.26 -16.94
C SER A 510 6.58 -0.66 -16.50
N ARG A 511 7.72 -0.13 -17.02
CA ARG A 511 9.00 -0.76 -16.66
C ARG A 511 10.38 0.10 -16.73
N ARG A 512 11.55 -0.19 -16.00
CA ARG A 512 13.06 0.23 -16.00
C ARG A 512 14.25 -0.75 -15.48
N ARG A 513 15.58 -0.46 -15.70
CA ARG A 513 16.88 -1.19 -15.28
C ARG A 513 18.17 -0.31 -14.90
N THR A 514 19.45 -0.83 -14.91
CA THR A 514 20.73 -0.72 -14.04
C THR A 514 21.98 0.23 -14.36
N PRO A 515 22.89 0.55 -13.37
CA PRO A 515 23.77 1.78 -13.24
C PRO A 515 24.79 2.27 -14.30
N GLU A 516 25.79 1.52 -14.76
CA GLU A 516 26.79 2.09 -15.71
C GLU A 516 26.27 2.17 -17.16
N GLU A 517 25.33 1.29 -17.50
CA GLU A 517 24.56 1.33 -18.74
C GLU A 517 23.44 2.38 -18.66
N ILE A 518 22.94 2.68 -17.45
CA ILE A 518 21.83 3.61 -17.16
C ILE A 518 22.07 5.00 -17.72
N GLN A 519 23.29 5.56 -17.74
CA GLN A 519 23.44 6.96 -18.19
C GLN A 519 23.30 7.08 -19.71
N LYS A 520 24.01 6.22 -20.47
CA LYS A 520 23.88 6.14 -21.94
C LYS A 520 22.48 5.69 -22.34
N GLN A 521 21.91 4.74 -21.60
CA GLN A 521 20.57 4.24 -21.81
C GLN A 521 19.51 5.30 -21.42
N ARG A 522 19.72 6.13 -20.39
CA ARG A 522 18.83 7.25 -20.01
C ARG A 522 18.78 8.30 -21.09
N GLU A 523 19.93 8.67 -21.65
CA GLU A 523 20.01 9.58 -22.79
C GLU A 523 19.29 8.98 -24.00
N TYR A 524 19.57 7.71 -24.33
CA TYR A 524 18.86 7.01 -25.39
C TYR A 524 17.33 6.92 -25.14
N ILE A 525 16.88 6.62 -23.92
CA ILE A 525 15.48 6.56 -23.52
C ILE A 525 14.84 7.94 -23.66
N ARG A 526 15.49 9.02 -23.18
CA ARG A 526 14.97 10.39 -23.31
C ARG A 526 14.81 10.80 -24.77
N ASP A 527 15.77 10.42 -25.62
CA ASP A 527 15.84 10.89 -27.00
C ASP A 527 15.03 10.02 -27.96
N ASN A 528 14.86 8.72 -27.67
CA ASN A 528 14.32 7.73 -28.62
C ASN A 528 13.05 7.02 -28.13
N ILE A 529 12.63 7.20 -26.87
CA ILE A 529 11.47 6.51 -26.27
C ILE A 529 10.50 7.50 -25.63
N VAL A 530 10.99 8.37 -24.74
CA VAL A 530 10.16 9.33 -24.01
C VAL A 530 9.58 10.36 -25.00
N ASN A 531 8.26 10.57 -24.93
CA ASN A 531 7.50 11.46 -25.81
C ASN A 531 7.41 11.06 -27.29
N ARG A 532 7.80 9.83 -27.65
CA ARG A 532 7.73 9.35 -29.03
C ARG A 532 6.36 8.72 -29.33
N PRO A 533 5.75 8.94 -30.51
CA PRO A 533 4.50 8.28 -30.89
C PRO A 533 4.65 6.74 -30.95
N ASN A 534 3.62 6.01 -30.52
CA ASN A 534 3.62 4.53 -30.45
C ASN A 534 4.07 3.87 -31.78
N LEU A 535 3.54 4.32 -32.93
CA LEU A 535 3.86 3.75 -34.24
C LEU A 535 5.34 3.87 -34.63
N GLU A 536 6.00 4.94 -34.20
CA GLU A 536 7.43 5.12 -34.46
C GLU A 536 8.28 4.27 -33.52
N LEU A 537 7.81 4.09 -32.28
CA LEU A 537 8.48 3.29 -31.27
C LEU A 537 8.44 1.80 -31.62
N VAL A 538 7.29 1.29 -32.07
CA VAL A 538 7.10 -0.14 -32.40
C VAL A 538 7.94 -0.59 -33.60
N ARG A 539 8.24 0.33 -34.53
CA ARG A 539 9.09 0.06 -35.71
C ARG A 539 10.59 0.09 -35.40
N ASP A 540 10.97 0.47 -34.19
CA ASP A 540 12.35 0.58 -33.74
C ASP A 540 12.69 -0.63 -32.87
N ASP A 541 13.26 -1.67 -33.49
CA ASP A 541 13.57 -2.94 -32.81
C ASP A 541 14.50 -2.75 -31.60
N LYS A 542 15.42 -1.78 -31.67
CA LYS A 542 16.36 -1.48 -30.58
C LYS A 542 15.64 -0.79 -29.43
N ALA A 543 14.76 0.18 -29.73
CA ALA A 543 13.94 0.81 -28.72
C ALA A 543 12.93 -0.18 -28.11
N MET A 544 12.30 -1.05 -28.90
CA MET A 544 11.38 -2.08 -28.42
C MET A 544 12.06 -3.17 -27.60
N ALA A 545 13.29 -3.57 -27.95
CA ALA A 545 14.11 -4.44 -27.11
C ALA A 545 14.34 -3.79 -25.74
N LEU A 546 14.67 -2.50 -25.73
CA LEU A 546 14.85 -1.74 -24.50
C LEU A 546 13.55 -1.63 -23.68
N VAL A 547 12.42 -1.32 -24.32
CA VAL A 547 11.10 -1.23 -23.67
C VAL A 547 10.67 -2.55 -23.03
N ARG A 548 10.99 -3.70 -23.65
CA ARG A 548 10.73 -5.04 -23.08
C ARG A 548 11.55 -5.35 -21.83
N GLU A 549 12.75 -4.78 -21.74
CA GLU A 549 13.71 -5.05 -20.66
C GLU A 549 13.54 -4.17 -19.44
N MET A 550 13.16 -2.92 -19.64
CA MET A 550 12.79 -2.05 -18.56
C MET A 550 11.75 -2.81 -17.67
N GLY A 551 11.86 -2.83 -16.29
CA GLY A 551 10.95 -2.82 -15.05
C GLY A 551 9.93 -3.89 -14.68
N SER A 552 8.78 -3.52 -14.07
CA SER A 552 8.03 -4.46 -13.20
C SER A 552 7.64 -5.75 -13.91
N ASP A 553 7.73 -6.89 -13.21
CA ASP A 553 7.43 -8.19 -13.81
C ASP A 553 5.97 -8.26 -14.29
N LEU A 554 5.02 -7.75 -13.51
CA LEU A 554 3.59 -7.76 -13.84
C LEU A 554 2.89 -6.43 -13.52
N SER A 555 3.27 -5.36 -14.23
CA SER A 555 2.55 -4.06 -14.28
C SER A 555 2.44 -3.25 -12.98
N ILE A 556 3.28 -3.49 -11.96
CA ILE A 556 3.31 -2.72 -10.71
C ILE A 556 4.70 -2.11 -10.50
N ASN A 557 4.84 -0.80 -10.71
CA ASN A 557 6.12 -0.10 -10.61
C ASN A 557 6.33 0.52 -9.24
N ALA A 558 7.34 0.06 -8.51
CA ALA A 558 7.87 0.75 -7.35
C ALA A 558 8.99 1.72 -7.75
N PHE A 559 8.92 2.97 -7.28
CA PHE A 559 10.00 3.96 -7.42
C PHE A 559 10.03 4.91 -6.22
N ALA A 560 11.14 5.63 -6.04
CA ALA A 560 11.27 6.63 -4.99
C ALA A 560 12.03 7.86 -5.51
N CYS A 561 11.74 9.00 -4.92
CA CYS A 561 12.37 10.28 -5.19
C CYS A 561 13.43 10.59 -4.13
N ASN A 562 14.49 11.28 -4.55
CA ASN A 562 15.44 11.93 -3.65
C ASN A 562 15.78 13.31 -4.25
N PHE A 563 16.40 14.18 -3.47
CA PHE A 563 16.71 15.55 -3.85
C PHE A 563 18.19 15.89 -3.65
N ARG A 564 18.62 17.01 -4.23
CA ARG A 564 19.94 17.59 -3.99
C ARG A 564 19.80 18.74 -3.02
N LEU A 565 20.74 18.86 -2.10
CA LEU A 565 20.88 19.99 -1.20
C LEU A 565 21.33 21.23 -1.97
N ALA A 566 21.28 22.39 -1.29
CA ALA A 566 21.64 23.67 -1.87
C ALA A 566 23.07 23.76 -2.42
N ASN A 567 23.99 23.00 -1.82
CA ASN A 567 25.38 22.89 -2.23
C ASN A 567 25.59 21.93 -3.42
N GLY A 568 24.53 21.34 -3.99
CA GLY A 568 24.57 20.41 -5.12
C GLY A 568 24.80 18.94 -4.73
N GLU A 569 25.12 18.66 -3.47
CA GLU A 569 25.27 17.30 -2.96
C GLU A 569 23.92 16.58 -2.91
N ILE A 570 23.93 15.25 -3.06
CA ILE A 570 22.71 14.45 -2.93
C ILE A 570 22.35 14.35 -1.45
N ASN A 571 21.06 14.50 -1.11
CA ASN A 571 20.58 14.24 0.25
C ASN A 571 20.89 12.79 0.63
N LYS A 572 21.59 12.61 1.76
CA LYS A 572 21.97 11.29 2.28
C LYS A 572 21.08 10.80 3.43
N ASP A 573 20.15 11.63 3.91
CA ASP A 573 19.28 11.33 5.04
C ASP A 573 18.01 10.59 4.58
N VAL A 574 17.77 9.38 5.12
CA VAL A 574 16.61 8.54 4.77
C VAL A 574 15.31 9.19 5.22
N VAL A 575 15.28 9.79 6.41
CA VAL A 575 14.06 10.42 6.94
C VAL A 575 13.63 11.60 6.07
N GLU A 576 14.59 12.34 5.51
CA GLU A 576 14.27 13.43 4.58
C GLU A 576 13.86 12.93 3.19
N SER A 577 14.41 11.80 2.74
CA SER A 577 13.93 11.12 1.54
C SER A 577 12.50 10.60 1.74
N ASN A 578 12.20 10.02 2.90
CA ASN A 578 10.86 9.56 3.27
C ASN A 578 9.90 10.72 3.35
N TYR A 579 10.26 11.81 4.01
CA TYR A 579 9.46 13.02 4.06
C TYR A 579 9.12 13.51 2.64
N LEU A 580 10.09 13.56 1.71
CA LEU A 580 9.80 13.90 0.32
C LEU A 580 8.82 12.91 -0.33
N ASN A 581 9.08 11.61 -0.20
CA ASN A 581 8.25 10.59 -0.81
C ASN A 581 6.84 10.63 -0.24
N THR A 582 6.67 10.59 1.09
CA THR A 582 5.43 10.76 1.86
C THR A 582 4.72 12.07 1.56
N ARG A 583 5.40 13.17 1.23
CA ARG A 583 4.73 14.39 0.79
C ARG A 583 4.21 14.32 -0.65
N ILE A 584 5.04 13.83 -1.58
CA ILE A 584 4.62 13.57 -2.97
C ILE A 584 3.44 12.60 -2.98
N TYR A 585 3.57 11.59 -2.16
CA TYR A 585 2.62 10.59 -1.80
C TYR A 585 1.36 11.16 -1.13
N GLU A 586 1.36 12.06 -0.15
CA GLU A 586 0.13 12.59 0.45
C GLU A 586 -0.67 13.40 -0.58
N ARG A 587 0.06 14.03 -1.51
CA ARG A 587 -0.50 14.64 -2.70
C ARG A 587 -1.03 13.59 -3.70
N LEU A 588 -0.76 12.27 -3.51
CA LEU A 588 -0.94 11.13 -4.45
C LEU A 588 -1.36 9.67 -3.92
N SER A 589 -1.41 9.24 -2.62
CA SER A 589 -1.87 7.99 -1.87
C SER A 589 -1.02 6.62 -1.66
N ASP A 590 -1.33 5.63 -0.68
CA ASP A 590 -0.65 4.93 0.62
C ASP A 590 0.43 3.74 0.66
N LYS A 591 1.53 3.82 1.50
CA LYS A 591 2.39 2.80 2.28
C LYS A 591 3.76 2.09 1.83
N VAL A 592 4.43 1.31 2.76
CA VAL A 592 5.92 1.08 3.10
C VAL A 592 6.51 -0.37 3.00
N TYR A 593 7.85 -0.58 2.78
CA TYR A 593 8.59 -1.91 2.72
C TYR A 593 10.07 -2.00 3.26
N GLY A 594 10.50 -3.23 3.67
CA GLY A 594 11.82 -3.67 4.24
C GLY A 594 12.98 -4.02 3.26
N GLU A 595 13.85 -5.03 3.50
CA GLU A 595 15.23 -5.25 2.93
C GLU A 595 15.57 -4.88 1.46
N CYS A 596 14.65 -4.94 0.50
CA CYS A 596 14.77 -4.32 -0.83
C CYS A 596 15.19 -2.82 -0.74
N CYS A 597 14.70 -2.18 0.32
CA CYS A 597 15.00 -0.84 0.79
C CYS A 597 16.50 -0.53 0.84
N THR A 598 17.36 -1.45 1.27
CA THR A 598 18.81 -1.17 1.41
C THR A 598 19.46 -0.89 0.04
N ARG A 599 19.17 -1.70 -0.98
CA ARG A 599 19.69 -1.50 -2.33
C ARG A 599 19.04 -0.30 -3.02
N MET A 600 17.76 -0.03 -2.72
CA MET A 600 17.04 1.15 -3.18
C MET A 600 17.67 2.43 -2.61
N LYS A 601 17.98 2.47 -1.31
CA LYS A 601 18.72 3.54 -0.63
C LYS A 601 20.09 3.79 -1.27
N GLU A 602 20.86 2.74 -1.54
CA GLU A 602 22.15 2.85 -2.24
C GLU A 602 22.00 3.50 -3.63
N ARG A 603 20.99 3.08 -4.40
CA ARG A 603 20.71 3.66 -5.73
C ARG A 603 20.24 5.12 -5.65
N LEU A 604 19.55 5.49 -4.59
CA LEU A 604 19.14 6.88 -4.30
C LEU A 604 20.27 7.73 -3.70
N GLY A 605 21.38 7.12 -3.28
CA GLY A 605 22.50 7.79 -2.61
C GLY A 605 22.26 8.10 -1.13
N VAL A 606 21.30 7.41 -0.50
CA VAL A 606 20.85 7.64 0.87
C VAL A 606 21.48 6.60 1.82
N VAL A 607 21.80 6.97 3.07
CA VAL A 607 22.47 6.12 4.06
C VAL A 607 21.70 6.13 5.38
N GLY A 608 21.28 4.97 5.89
CA GLY A 608 20.59 4.86 7.17
C GLY A 608 19.87 3.52 7.40
N ALA A 609 19.64 3.17 8.67
CA ALA A 609 18.94 1.94 9.09
C ALA A 609 17.41 2.05 9.06
N GLN A 610 16.86 3.27 8.96
CA GLN A 610 15.42 3.58 8.98
C GLN A 610 14.69 3.03 7.75
N ASP A 611 13.37 2.77 7.80
CA ASP A 611 12.58 2.33 6.64
C ASP A 611 12.62 3.33 5.47
N LEU A 612 12.28 2.92 4.23
CA LEU A 612 12.19 3.81 3.06
C LEU A 612 10.76 3.81 2.51
N ASP A 613 10.17 4.99 2.39
CA ASP A 613 8.87 5.17 1.75
C ASP A 613 9.03 5.15 0.23
N ILE A 614 8.21 4.34 -0.45
CA ILE A 614 8.21 4.18 -1.91
C ILE A 614 6.87 4.59 -2.51
N LEU A 615 6.89 5.02 -3.77
CA LEU A 615 5.72 5.28 -4.58
C LEU A 615 5.43 4.05 -5.45
N VAL A 616 4.22 3.53 -5.38
CA VAL A 616 3.76 2.37 -6.15
C VAL A 616 2.81 2.81 -7.26
N ASN A 617 3.05 2.35 -8.48
CA ASN A 617 2.28 2.68 -9.68
C ASN A 617 1.82 1.39 -10.38
N CYS A 618 0.61 0.93 -10.06
CA CYS A 618 -0.07 -0.17 -10.75
C CYS A 618 -0.71 0.32 -12.05
N VAL A 619 -0.32 -0.28 -13.18
CA VAL A 619 -0.76 0.14 -14.52
C VAL A 619 -1.64 -0.92 -15.15
N MET A 620 -2.95 -0.67 -15.17
CA MET A 620 -3.95 -1.59 -15.73
C MET A 620 -4.85 -0.96 -16.79
N SER A 621 -4.82 0.36 -16.93
CA SER A 621 -5.50 1.01 -18.03
C SER A 621 -4.76 0.69 -19.33
N PRO A 622 -5.43 0.20 -20.39
CA PRO A 622 -4.82 0.06 -21.72
C PRO A 622 -4.74 1.40 -22.47
N PHE A 623 -5.39 2.45 -21.96
CA PHE A 623 -5.52 3.75 -22.62
C PHE A 623 -4.44 4.82 -22.35
N PRO A 624 -3.52 4.73 -21.36
CA PRO A 624 -2.69 5.87 -20.98
C PRO A 624 -1.67 6.25 -22.07
N THR A 625 -1.33 5.34 -22.98
CA THR A 625 -0.42 5.61 -24.10
C THR A 625 -1.09 6.32 -25.29
N VAL A 626 -2.43 6.30 -25.36
CA VAL A 626 -3.18 6.94 -26.44
C VAL A 626 -2.93 8.45 -26.42
N ALA A 627 -2.65 9.01 -27.60
CA ALA A 627 -2.33 10.43 -27.77
C ALA A 627 -1.19 10.94 -26.85
N ASN A 628 -0.28 10.05 -26.43
CA ASN A 628 0.84 10.37 -25.54
C ASN A 628 0.38 10.93 -24.17
N PHE A 629 -0.78 10.49 -23.66
CA PHE A 629 -1.33 10.96 -22.40
C PHE A 629 -0.42 10.66 -21.19
N THR A 630 0.39 9.60 -21.24
CA THR A 630 1.46 9.31 -20.28
C THR A 630 2.39 10.50 -20.04
N LYS A 631 2.63 11.35 -21.05
CA LYS A 631 3.38 12.61 -20.89
C LYS A 631 2.69 13.56 -19.92
N SER A 632 1.37 13.71 -20.04
CA SER A 632 0.59 14.61 -19.17
C SER A 632 0.63 14.15 -17.70
N ILE A 633 0.62 12.83 -17.48
CA ILE A 633 0.78 12.23 -16.14
C ILE A 633 2.19 12.51 -15.62
N ALA A 634 3.23 12.27 -16.42
CA ALA A 634 4.62 12.50 -16.04
C ALA A 634 4.91 13.99 -15.74
N ASP A 635 4.34 14.92 -16.51
CA ASP A 635 4.52 16.36 -16.30
C ASP A 635 3.80 16.84 -15.03
N ALA A 636 2.61 16.30 -14.73
CA ALA A 636 1.91 16.57 -13.47
C ALA A 636 2.71 16.05 -12.26
N PHE A 637 3.22 14.82 -12.34
CA PHE A 637 4.09 14.24 -11.31
C PHE A 637 5.35 15.10 -11.08
N LYS A 638 6.06 15.49 -12.15
CA LYS A 638 7.26 16.34 -12.04
C LYS A 638 6.96 17.68 -11.37
N LYS A 639 5.82 18.30 -11.68
CA LYS A 639 5.41 19.56 -11.06
C LYS A 639 5.25 19.39 -9.55
N ILE A 640 4.51 18.39 -9.10
CA ILE A 640 4.30 18.10 -7.67
C ILE A 640 5.63 17.74 -6.99
N ALA A 641 6.43 16.88 -7.61
CA ALA A 641 7.74 16.51 -7.09
C ALA A 641 8.66 17.73 -6.93
N HIS A 642 8.68 18.67 -7.88
CA HIS A 642 9.44 19.92 -7.75
C HIS A 642 8.93 20.79 -6.59
N GLU A 643 7.62 20.96 -6.44
CA GLU A 643 7.02 21.73 -5.32
C GLU A 643 7.42 21.14 -3.95
N GLU A 644 7.38 19.81 -3.78
CA GLU A 644 7.76 19.17 -2.52
C GLU A 644 9.29 19.13 -2.31
N ILE A 645 10.10 19.09 -3.38
CA ILE A 645 11.57 19.27 -3.28
C ILE A 645 11.91 20.65 -2.74
N GLU A 646 11.21 21.72 -3.16
CA GLU A 646 11.45 23.07 -2.63
C GLU A 646 11.17 23.15 -1.12
N ARG A 647 10.15 22.44 -0.64
CA ARG A 647 9.87 22.31 0.81
C ARG A 647 10.98 21.55 1.54
N CYS A 648 11.48 20.46 0.97
CA CYS A 648 12.60 19.71 1.54
C CYS A 648 13.88 20.54 1.56
N LEU A 649 14.13 21.37 0.54
CA LEU A 649 15.24 22.31 0.53
C LEU A 649 15.12 23.34 1.66
N PHE A 650 13.94 23.93 1.86
CA PHE A 650 13.70 24.85 2.98
C PHE A 650 13.98 24.17 4.33
N ARG A 651 13.50 22.95 4.50
CA ARG A 651 13.66 22.15 5.72
C ARG A 651 15.12 21.82 6.05
N ASN A 652 15.96 21.61 5.03
CA ASN A 652 17.33 21.11 5.17
C ASN A 652 18.43 22.14 4.90
N THR A 653 18.08 23.40 4.61
CA THR A 653 19.06 24.46 4.36
C THR A 653 19.27 25.25 5.64
N VAL A 654 20.52 25.33 6.10
CA VAL A 654 20.88 26.18 7.24
C VAL A 654 20.92 27.65 6.81
N THR A 655 20.04 28.47 7.38
CA THR A 655 19.95 29.91 7.13
C THR A 655 20.14 30.73 8.40
N GLU A 656 20.12 32.05 8.29
CA GLU A 656 19.92 32.91 9.46
C GLU A 656 18.47 32.79 9.94
N ASP A 657 18.26 32.73 11.26
CA ASP A 657 16.95 32.55 11.90
C ASP A 657 16.94 33.07 13.35
N ASP A 658 15.76 33.16 13.97
CA ASP A 658 15.63 33.56 15.38
C ASP A 658 15.70 32.35 16.33
N PHE A 659 16.63 32.39 17.28
CA PHE A 659 16.83 31.31 18.25
C PHE A 659 16.31 31.71 19.62
N ARG A 660 15.58 30.79 20.27
CA ARG A 660 15.09 30.95 21.64
C ARG A 660 15.64 29.87 22.55
N PHE A 661 15.87 30.25 23.80
CA PHE A 661 16.43 29.40 24.84
C PHE A 661 15.60 29.49 26.11
N VAL A 662 15.34 28.37 26.79
CA VAL A 662 14.77 28.37 28.14
C VAL A 662 15.85 28.83 29.13
N LEU A 663 15.53 29.82 29.95
CA LEU A 663 16.43 30.36 30.97
C LEU A 663 16.25 29.63 32.31
N GLN A 664 17.36 29.12 32.85
CA GLN A 664 17.43 28.38 34.12
C GLN A 664 18.46 29.02 35.07
N GLY A 665 18.20 28.99 36.37
CA GLY A 665 19.16 29.39 37.39
C GLY A 665 19.18 30.90 37.69
N THR A 666 19.12 31.23 38.98
CA THR A 666 19.10 32.61 39.50
C THR A 666 20.44 33.03 40.10
N ASP A 667 21.29 32.09 40.47
CA ASP A 667 22.67 32.33 40.90
C ASP A 667 23.61 32.49 39.70
N LYS A 668 23.57 31.53 38.76
CA LYS A 668 24.28 31.53 37.49
C LYS A 668 23.30 31.11 36.38
N PRO A 669 23.15 31.90 35.30
CA PRO A 669 22.16 31.60 34.27
C PRO A 669 22.67 30.55 33.28
N TYR A 670 21.77 29.63 32.93
CA TYR A 670 21.93 28.60 31.90
C TYR A 670 20.81 28.72 30.87
N LEU A 671 21.13 28.43 29.61
CA LEU A 671 20.25 28.52 28.45
C LEU A 671 20.15 27.16 27.76
N THR A 672 18.94 26.63 27.58
CA THR A 672 18.70 25.41 26.79
C THR A 672 17.96 25.77 25.50
N LEU A 673 18.52 25.43 24.35
CA LEU A 673 17.91 25.71 23.04
C LEU A 673 16.56 24.99 22.91
N LEU A 674 15.60 25.61 22.23
CA LEU A 674 14.38 24.95 21.76
C LEU A 674 14.70 24.18 20.45
N PRO A 675 14.83 22.85 20.49
CA PRO A 675 15.25 22.05 19.35
C PRO A 675 14.06 21.66 18.46
N MET A 676 14.35 21.31 17.21
CA MET A 676 13.43 20.60 16.33
C MET A 676 14.17 19.47 15.61
N PHE A 677 13.58 18.27 15.56
CA PHE A 677 14.09 17.20 14.69
C PHE A 677 13.91 17.54 13.21
N ASN A 678 13.01 18.45 12.93
CA ASN A 678 12.38 18.62 11.63
C ASN A 678 12.81 19.89 10.88
N MET A 679 13.75 20.67 11.41
CA MET A 679 14.29 21.87 10.75
C MET A 679 15.79 21.96 10.97
N ALA A 680 16.58 22.01 9.89
CA ALA A 680 18.04 22.01 9.97
C ALA A 680 18.62 23.11 10.87
N ASN A 681 18.01 24.30 10.91
CA ASN A 681 18.44 25.38 11.81
C ASN A 681 18.40 24.98 13.30
N TYR A 682 17.46 24.13 13.69
CA TYR A 682 17.15 23.77 15.09
C TYR A 682 17.50 22.32 15.44
N ARG A 683 18.19 21.59 14.54
CA ARG A 683 18.64 20.19 14.77
C ARG A 683 19.83 20.10 15.71
N HIS A 684 19.77 20.81 16.81
CA HIS A 684 20.80 20.84 17.83
C HIS A 684 20.16 20.79 19.21
N GLN A 685 20.61 19.89 20.06
CA GLN A 685 20.39 20.02 21.50
C GLN A 685 21.57 20.77 22.10
N LEU A 686 21.31 21.94 22.69
CA LEU A 686 22.36 22.85 23.15
C LEU A 686 22.07 23.41 24.55
N ILE A 687 23.06 23.32 25.45
CA ILE A 687 23.01 23.86 26.81
C ILE A 687 24.20 24.81 27.01
N LEU A 688 23.93 26.07 27.36
CA LEU A 688 24.95 27.12 27.51
C LEU A 688 24.90 27.71 28.91
N SER A 689 26.06 27.93 29.54
CA SER A 689 26.15 28.88 30.65
C SER A 689 26.46 30.27 30.09
N CYS A 690 25.80 31.31 30.56
CA CYS A 690 26.03 32.68 30.09
C CYS A 690 26.26 33.67 31.23
N ASP A 691 26.76 34.86 30.87
CA ASP A 691 26.81 36.02 31.78
C ASP A 691 25.74 37.01 31.32
N ILE A 692 24.78 37.29 32.20
CA ILE A 692 23.70 38.26 31.97
C ILE A 692 24.03 39.56 32.74
N PRO A 693 23.85 40.76 32.15
CA PRO A 693 24.15 42.02 32.79
C PRO A 693 23.35 42.18 34.08
N ALA A 694 24.00 42.71 35.12
CA ALA A 694 23.46 42.76 36.47
C ALA A 694 22.03 43.33 36.55
N GLY A 695 21.74 44.45 35.88
CA GLY A 695 20.40 45.05 35.90
C GLY A 695 19.30 44.15 35.30
N VAL A 696 19.65 43.34 34.31
CA VAL A 696 18.74 42.38 33.67
C VAL A 696 18.54 41.17 34.59
N MET A 697 19.63 40.70 35.20
CA MET A 697 19.60 39.59 36.15
C MET A 697 18.79 39.94 37.41
N ASP A 698 18.88 41.18 37.89
CA ASP A 698 18.11 41.67 39.03
C ASP A 698 16.60 41.72 38.69
N THR A 699 16.26 42.13 37.47
CA THR A 699 14.89 42.09 36.96
C THR A 699 14.38 40.65 36.87
N TYR A 700 15.17 39.74 36.29
CA TYR A 700 14.83 38.33 36.20
C TYR A 700 14.61 37.70 37.59
N ARG A 701 15.50 37.96 38.56
CA ARG A 701 15.35 37.48 39.95
C ARG A 701 14.09 38.02 40.62
N ALA A 702 13.80 39.31 40.44
CA ALA A 702 12.61 39.93 41.00
C ALA A 702 11.32 39.31 40.42
N GLU A 703 11.28 39.08 39.11
CA GLU A 703 10.14 38.46 38.44
C GLU A 703 9.99 36.98 38.78
N ARG A 704 11.10 36.24 38.86
CA ARG A 704 11.13 34.85 39.29
C ARG A 704 10.66 34.66 40.72
N ALA A 705 10.96 35.61 41.60
CA ALA A 705 10.48 35.58 42.98
C ALA A 705 8.96 35.83 43.08
N LYS A 706 8.38 36.61 42.16
CA LYS A 706 6.93 36.82 42.08
C LYS A 706 6.18 35.58 41.57
N ASP A 707 6.76 34.89 40.59
CA ASP A 707 6.20 33.67 40.02
C ASP A 707 7.28 32.60 39.82
N PRO A 708 7.51 31.74 40.82
CA PRO A 708 8.50 30.67 40.74
C PRO A 708 8.24 29.64 39.65
N LYS A 709 6.99 29.52 39.18
CA LYS A 709 6.57 28.52 38.18
C LYS A 709 6.66 29.03 36.75
N ALA A 710 6.72 30.35 36.54
CA ALA A 710 6.79 30.94 35.20
C ALA A 710 8.02 30.45 34.43
N THR A 711 7.85 30.12 33.14
CA THR A 711 8.99 29.88 32.25
C THR A 711 9.52 31.22 31.70
N PHE A 712 10.84 31.35 31.62
CA PHE A 712 11.50 32.52 31.04
C PHE A 712 12.34 32.09 29.84
N PHE A 713 12.42 32.95 28.83
CA PHE A 713 13.18 32.69 27.61
C PHE A 713 14.16 33.82 27.32
N ILE A 714 15.25 33.47 26.65
CA ILE A 714 16.16 34.41 25.98
C ILE A 714 16.04 34.16 24.48
N GLY A 715 15.60 35.18 23.73
CA GLY A 715 15.46 35.11 22.27
C GLY A 715 16.41 36.08 21.55
N THR A 716 16.98 35.69 20.42
CA THR A 716 17.77 36.61 19.58
C THR A 716 16.89 37.72 19.01
N THR A 717 17.38 38.96 18.98
CA THR A 717 16.60 40.11 18.44
C THR A 717 16.62 40.23 16.91
N LYS A 718 17.48 39.45 16.25
CA LYS A 718 17.65 39.42 14.79
C LYS A 718 17.92 37.99 14.33
N ASP A 719 17.59 37.70 13.07
CA ASP A 719 17.95 36.46 12.40
C ASP A 719 19.49 36.31 12.39
N VAL A 720 20.02 35.23 12.96
CA VAL A 720 21.46 34.93 13.02
C VAL A 720 21.71 33.47 12.66
N LYS A 721 22.95 33.07 12.40
CA LYS A 721 23.32 31.65 12.35
C LYS A 721 23.62 31.14 13.76
N LEU A 722 23.25 29.90 14.06
CA LEU A 722 23.57 29.28 15.36
C LEU A 722 25.08 29.29 15.66
N ASP A 723 25.91 29.09 14.64
CA ASP A 723 27.37 29.17 14.79
C ASP A 723 27.86 30.57 15.23
N SER A 724 27.14 31.63 14.85
CA SER A 724 27.45 33.00 15.29
C SER A 724 27.14 33.20 16.78
N ILE A 725 26.13 32.51 17.32
CA ILE A 725 25.83 32.47 18.76
C ILE A 725 26.96 31.75 19.50
N LEU A 726 27.47 30.66 18.95
CA LEU A 726 28.58 29.89 19.53
C LEU A 726 29.93 30.61 19.44
N ALA A 727 30.08 31.58 18.54
CA ALA A 727 31.32 32.32 18.31
C ALA A 727 31.58 33.46 19.32
N GLY A 728 30.57 33.88 20.10
CA GLY A 728 30.73 35.00 21.05
C GLY A 728 29.43 35.52 21.65
N SER A 729 29.32 36.85 21.78
CA SER A 729 28.13 37.54 22.31
C SER A 729 27.09 37.79 21.21
N PHE A 730 25.80 37.72 21.56
CA PHE A 730 24.69 38.04 20.66
C PHE A 730 23.68 38.99 21.33
N GLU A 731 22.94 39.76 20.54
CA GLU A 731 21.85 40.62 21.04
C GLU A 731 20.60 39.76 21.31
N ALA A 732 20.03 39.92 22.51
CA ALA A 732 18.92 39.08 22.95
C ALA A 732 17.90 39.84 23.81
N MET A 733 16.71 39.27 23.91
CA MET A 733 15.57 39.76 24.68
C MET A 733 15.15 38.74 25.74
N LEU A 734 14.82 39.21 26.95
CA LEU A 734 14.25 38.39 28.02
C LEU A 734 12.72 38.41 27.94
N GLU A 735 12.12 37.22 27.97
CA GLU A 735 10.69 37.02 27.84
C GLU A 735 10.16 36.18 29.02
N LYS A 736 8.95 36.48 29.50
CA LYS A 736 8.27 35.77 30.59
C LYS A 736 6.97 35.16 30.06
N GLY A 737 6.71 33.90 30.41
CA GLY A 737 5.53 33.17 29.97
C GLY A 737 5.75 32.40 28.66
N LEU A 738 4.72 31.69 28.20
CA LEU A 738 4.73 31.03 26.89
C LEU A 738 4.63 32.08 25.78
N PRO A 739 5.38 32.00 24.67
CA PRO A 739 5.38 33.03 23.64
C PRO A 739 3.97 33.31 23.06
N ALA A 740 3.71 34.56 22.67
CA ALA A 740 2.37 35.08 22.36
C ALA A 740 1.72 34.37 21.17
N LYS A 741 0.39 34.22 21.17
CA LYS A 741 -0.44 33.69 20.06
C LYS A 741 -0.10 34.18 18.63
N ASN A 742 0.56 35.34 18.47
CA ASN A 742 0.88 35.93 17.16
C ASN A 742 2.41 36.04 16.87
N GLN A 743 3.25 35.35 17.65
CA GLN A 743 4.63 34.98 17.28
C GLN A 743 4.83 33.54 17.76
N PRO A 744 5.14 32.57 16.88
CA PRO A 744 4.81 31.17 17.13
C PRO A 744 5.46 30.62 18.41
N PRO A 745 4.72 29.78 19.14
CA PRO A 745 4.97 28.35 19.03
C PRO A 745 3.68 27.66 18.59
N LEU A 746 3.76 26.91 17.50
CA LEU A 746 2.58 26.29 16.92
C LEU A 746 1.99 25.22 17.86
N VAL A 747 0.73 25.49 18.23
CA VAL A 747 -0.35 24.62 18.72
C VAL A 747 -0.61 24.58 20.24
N HIS A 748 -1.78 25.12 20.60
CA HIS A 748 -2.43 25.08 21.92
C HIS A 748 -3.21 23.78 22.16
N HIS A 749 -3.24 23.32 23.42
CA HIS A 749 -4.46 22.98 24.15
C HIS A 749 -4.17 23.04 25.66
N ILE A 750 -4.71 24.05 26.36
CA ILE A 750 -4.94 24.03 27.81
C ILE A 750 -6.39 24.44 28.03
N GLU A 751 -7.06 23.73 28.92
CA GLU A 751 -8.48 23.87 29.29
C GLU A 751 -8.88 25.33 29.60
N GLU A 752 -10.12 25.67 29.26
CA GLU A 752 -10.77 26.96 29.47
C GLU A 752 -10.68 27.42 30.93
N ASP A 753 -9.85 28.45 31.22
CA ASP A 753 -10.20 29.66 32.00
C ASP A 753 -9.01 30.56 32.41
N THR A 754 -7.88 30.55 31.69
CA THR A 754 -6.80 31.53 31.93
C THR A 754 -6.26 32.16 30.64
N THR A 755 -6.79 33.34 30.30
CA THR A 755 -6.12 34.31 29.43
C THR A 755 -4.87 34.83 30.13
N LEU A 756 -3.75 34.11 30.01
CA LEU A 756 -2.45 34.59 30.50
C LEU A 756 -1.87 35.58 29.49
N LEU A 757 -2.00 36.86 29.85
CA LEU A 757 -1.30 37.99 29.26
C LEU A 757 0.21 37.76 29.32
N ILE A 758 0.92 37.91 28.20
CA ILE A 758 2.32 38.34 28.23
C ILE A 758 2.29 39.79 28.68
N GLU A 759 2.59 40.02 29.95
CA GLU A 759 3.16 41.31 30.33
C GLU A 759 4.60 41.31 29.81
N SER A 760 4.77 41.79 28.57
CA SER A 760 6.09 42.16 28.07
C SER A 760 6.61 43.25 28.99
N ILE A 761 7.54 42.90 29.88
CA ILE A 761 8.38 43.87 30.57
C ILE A 761 9.30 44.44 29.48
N TYR A 762 8.77 45.37 28.69
CA TYR A 762 9.57 46.23 27.82
C TYR A 762 10.50 47.02 28.74
N ALA A 763 11.73 46.57 28.85
CA ALA A 763 12.83 47.52 28.81
C ALA A 763 13.36 47.41 27.38
N ASP A 764 13.45 48.53 26.66
CA ASP A 764 14.40 48.64 25.56
C ASP A 764 15.77 48.27 26.12
N LEU A 765 16.12 47.00 26.00
CA LEU A 765 17.35 46.47 26.54
C LEU A 765 18.44 46.79 25.51
N HIS A 766 18.93 48.04 25.53
CA HIS A 766 20.25 48.35 24.98
C HIS A 766 21.33 47.75 25.90
N ALA A 767 21.27 46.45 26.12
CA ALA A 767 22.38 45.70 26.67
C ALA A 767 23.27 45.31 25.48
N MET A 768 24.28 46.14 25.18
CA MET A 768 25.49 45.57 24.62
C MET A 768 25.97 44.54 25.64
N LEU A 769 25.89 43.26 25.29
CA LEU A 769 26.39 42.16 26.08
C LEU A 769 27.86 41.97 25.71
N PRO A 770 28.86 42.51 26.43
CA PRO A 770 30.18 41.95 26.37
C PRO A 770 30.14 40.70 27.25
N ILE A 771 29.98 39.51 26.66
CA ILE A 771 30.41 38.29 27.35
C ILE A 771 31.94 38.36 27.39
N SER A 772 32.45 38.96 28.46
CA SER A 772 33.85 38.93 28.84
C SER A 772 34.18 37.50 29.22
N ARG A 773 34.89 36.80 28.32
CA ARG A 773 35.58 35.51 28.53
C ARG A 773 35.71 35.10 30.01
N SER A 774 34.80 34.27 30.47
CA SER A 774 35.12 33.28 31.49
C SER A 774 34.54 31.94 31.02
N ARG A 775 35.43 30.95 30.90
CA ARG A 775 35.18 29.59 30.37
C ARG A 775 33.85 29.06 30.97
N MET A 776 32.92 28.55 30.17
CA MET A 776 33.00 27.20 29.59
C MET A 776 32.16 27.11 28.31
N SER A 777 32.82 26.94 27.17
CA SER A 777 32.30 25.99 26.18
C SER A 777 32.28 24.62 26.86
N ARG A 778 31.34 23.76 26.45
CA ARG A 778 31.12 22.36 26.85
C ARG A 778 29.87 22.21 27.74
N PHE A 779 28.68 22.03 27.14
CA PHE A 779 27.76 20.85 27.24
C PHE A 779 26.88 20.76 25.98
N SER A 780 27.10 19.67 25.23
CA SER A 780 26.36 19.20 24.04
C SER A 780 26.19 20.20 22.89
N ARG A 781 27.05 20.15 21.88
CA ARG A 781 26.65 20.49 20.49
C ARG A 781 26.27 19.19 19.81
N ASN A 782 25.15 18.59 20.22
CA ASN A 782 24.73 17.30 19.68
C ASN A 782 23.79 17.55 18.50
N PRO A 783 24.22 17.33 17.25
CA PRO A 783 23.29 17.31 16.13
C PRO A 783 22.26 16.18 16.34
N ILE A 784 20.98 16.55 16.29
CA ILE A 784 19.85 15.61 16.38
C ILE A 784 19.27 15.30 14.99
N ASP A 785 20.13 15.33 13.96
CA ASP A 785 19.81 14.79 12.63
C ASP A 785 19.47 13.29 12.76
N SER A 786 18.54 12.79 11.95
CA SER A 786 18.04 11.43 12.06
C SER A 786 19.14 10.34 12.02
N LYS A 787 20.21 10.59 11.26
CA LYS A 787 21.39 9.71 11.16
C LYS A 787 22.20 9.57 12.45
N TYR A 788 22.02 10.48 13.41
CA TYR A 788 22.71 10.48 14.69
C TYR A 788 21.80 10.05 15.85
N LEU A 789 20.53 9.78 15.58
CA LEU A 789 19.57 9.29 16.56
C LEU A 789 19.56 7.75 16.60
N ASP A 790 19.16 7.22 17.74
CA ASP A 790 18.90 5.80 17.94
C ASP A 790 17.66 5.36 17.13
N GLY A 791 17.70 4.14 16.61
CA GLY A 791 16.56 3.54 15.89
C GLY A 791 15.42 3.10 16.80
N ALA A 792 15.64 3.06 18.11
CA ALA A 792 14.65 2.72 19.13
C ALA A 792 14.92 3.55 20.40
N PHE A 793 13.86 3.84 21.15
CA PHE A 793 13.99 4.51 22.45
C PHE A 793 14.81 3.66 23.43
N PRO A 794 15.65 4.30 24.27
CA PRO A 794 16.39 3.59 25.29
C PRO A 794 15.47 2.97 26.34
N GLU A 795 15.97 1.97 27.04
CA GLU A 795 15.22 1.31 28.12
C GLU A 795 14.87 2.29 29.24
N TYR A 796 15.78 3.18 29.63
CA TYR A 796 15.58 4.17 30.69
C TYR A 796 15.60 5.58 30.14
N MET A 797 14.99 6.52 30.87
CA MET A 797 15.02 7.95 30.52
C MET A 797 16.24 8.65 31.13
N TYR A 798 16.97 9.38 30.30
CA TYR A 798 18.23 10.04 30.67
C TYR A 798 18.16 11.56 30.53
N PHE A 799 18.84 12.26 31.44
CA PHE A 799 18.89 13.72 31.52
C PHE A 799 20.33 14.19 31.68
N TYR A 800 20.66 15.32 31.08
CA TYR A 800 21.83 16.08 31.50
C TYR A 800 21.53 16.72 32.86
N LEU A 801 22.45 16.59 33.82
CA LEU A 801 22.40 17.24 35.13
C LEU A 801 23.56 18.22 35.25
N TYR A 802 23.28 19.52 35.38
CA TYR A 802 24.27 20.60 35.38
C TYR A 802 23.88 21.71 36.36
N GLY A 803 24.79 22.65 36.61
CA GLY A 803 24.51 23.81 37.46
C GLY A 803 25.65 24.14 38.42
N THR A 804 25.29 24.69 39.57
CA THR A 804 26.18 25.01 40.70
C THR A 804 25.93 24.06 41.87
N ASN A 805 26.66 24.24 42.97
CA ASN A 805 26.40 23.45 44.18
C ASN A 805 25.07 23.85 44.85
N GLU A 806 24.66 25.09 44.62
CA GLU A 806 23.48 25.75 45.16
C GLU A 806 22.23 25.44 44.32
N GLN A 807 22.33 25.56 42.98
CA GLN A 807 21.22 25.37 42.05
C GLN A 807 21.61 24.37 40.95
N ARG A 808 20.85 23.27 40.86
CA ARG A 808 21.04 22.22 39.87
C ARG A 808 19.87 22.21 38.89
N HIS A 809 20.12 21.80 37.65
CA HIS A 809 19.18 21.85 36.54
C HIS A 809 19.25 20.54 35.75
N ILE A 810 18.15 20.20 35.08
CA ILE A 810 18.08 19.05 34.18
C ILE A 810 17.48 19.42 32.83
N ASP A 811 17.93 18.71 31.78
CA ASP A 811 17.36 18.72 30.44
C ASP A 811 17.40 17.30 29.84
N HIS A 812 16.29 16.84 29.28
CA HIS A 812 16.13 15.48 28.75
C HIS A 812 17.03 15.20 27.55
N MET A 813 17.76 14.08 27.52
CA MET A 813 18.60 13.71 26.39
C MET A 813 17.75 13.30 25.18
N LEU A 814 17.86 14.01 24.06
CA LEU A 814 17.07 13.76 22.86
C LEU A 814 17.78 12.77 21.92
N VAL A 815 17.65 11.47 22.21
CA VAL A 815 18.37 10.41 21.49
C VAL A 815 17.54 9.67 20.45
N SER A 816 16.20 9.79 20.46
CA SER A 816 15.29 9.13 19.51
C SER A 816 14.23 10.12 19.02
N PRO A 817 13.78 10.06 17.75
CA PRO A 817 12.69 10.90 17.25
C PRO A 817 11.36 10.55 17.92
N GLY A 818 10.45 11.52 18.07
CA GLY A 818 9.18 11.32 18.77
C GLY A 818 9.25 11.53 20.30
N SER A 819 10.39 11.98 20.82
CA SER A 819 10.58 12.38 22.23
C SER A 819 9.94 13.73 22.56
N ALA A 820 10.00 14.13 23.83
CA ALA A 820 9.68 15.48 24.27
C ALA A 820 10.91 16.14 24.91
N GLN A 821 11.10 17.45 24.75
CA GLN A 821 12.03 18.20 25.60
C GLN A 821 11.40 18.30 26.99
N LEU A 822 12.12 17.87 28.02
CA LEU A 822 11.69 17.94 29.42
C LEU A 822 12.79 18.63 30.23
N THR A 823 12.49 19.81 30.74
CA THR A 823 13.47 20.70 31.37
C THR A 823 12.95 21.14 32.75
N SER A 824 13.80 21.12 33.77
CA SER A 824 13.45 21.66 35.10
C SER A 824 14.67 22.33 35.73
N ASP A 825 14.46 23.46 36.40
CA ASP A 825 15.51 24.15 37.13
C ASP A 825 15.41 23.90 38.65
N GLN A 826 16.48 24.22 39.39
CA GLN A 826 16.54 24.15 40.85
C GLN A 826 16.07 22.81 41.43
N VAL A 827 16.44 21.70 40.77
CA VAL A 827 16.10 20.36 41.24
C VAL A 827 16.81 20.05 42.56
N GLN A 828 16.09 19.42 43.48
CA GLN A 828 16.63 19.06 44.79
C GLN A 828 17.03 17.60 44.81
N LEU A 829 18.30 17.32 45.12
CA LEU A 829 18.83 15.97 45.21
C LEU A 829 19.03 15.56 46.67
N VAL A 830 18.42 14.44 47.05
CA VAL A 830 18.68 13.74 48.32
C VAL A 830 19.40 12.43 47.99
N LEU A 831 20.72 12.45 48.10
CA LEU A 831 21.57 11.31 47.78
C LEU A 831 21.61 10.34 48.96
N THR A 832 21.34 9.07 48.70
CA THR A 832 21.41 7.99 49.69
C THR A 832 22.72 7.22 49.62
N ASN A 833 23.39 7.23 48.46
CA ASN A 833 24.72 6.66 48.23
C ASN A 833 25.54 7.58 47.32
N GLY A 834 26.85 7.65 47.58
CA GLY A 834 27.80 8.45 46.78
C GLY A 834 27.73 9.96 47.05
N THR A 835 28.61 10.71 46.39
CA THR A 835 28.69 12.18 46.48
C THR A 835 29.02 12.76 45.12
N LEU A 836 28.49 13.95 44.81
CA LEU A 836 28.82 14.66 43.58
C LEU A 836 29.94 15.68 43.82
N SER A 837 30.92 15.71 42.93
CA SER A 837 31.92 16.79 42.85
C SER A 837 31.31 18.03 42.20
N GLY A 838 31.49 19.19 42.82
CA GLY A 838 31.06 20.49 42.27
C GLY A 838 31.79 20.88 40.98
N ASP A 839 33.04 20.45 40.81
CA ASP A 839 33.80 20.68 39.57
C ASP A 839 33.16 19.96 38.37
N ASN A 840 32.54 18.81 38.62
CA ASN A 840 31.86 18.03 37.58
C ASN A 840 30.41 18.49 37.34
N LEU A 841 29.76 19.23 38.25
CA LEU A 841 28.46 19.88 37.94
C LEU A 841 28.60 20.95 36.88
N SER A 842 29.75 21.62 36.83
CA SER A 842 30.10 22.48 35.71
C SER A 842 30.28 21.66 34.43
N LYS A 843 30.87 20.45 34.54
CA LYS A 843 31.09 19.48 33.47
C LYS A 843 29.91 18.53 33.19
N GLY A 844 28.71 18.77 33.70
CA GLY A 844 27.58 17.88 33.51
C GLY A 844 27.74 16.45 34.09
N TYR A 845 26.63 15.90 34.56
CA TYR A 845 26.48 14.47 34.81
C TYR A 845 25.36 13.93 33.93
N ILE A 846 25.31 12.61 33.75
CA ILE A 846 24.13 11.95 33.21
C ILE A 846 23.29 11.43 34.37
N LEU A 847 22.03 11.84 34.41
CA LEU A 847 21.05 11.39 35.39
C LEU A 847 20.06 10.45 34.70
N ARG A 848 19.87 9.26 35.27
CA ARG A 848 18.89 8.27 34.84
C ARG A 848 17.72 8.24 35.80
N LEU A 849 16.49 8.18 35.29
CA LEU A 849 15.31 7.87 36.08
C LEU A 849 15.17 6.34 36.21
N ASP A 850 15.24 5.82 37.45
CA ASP A 850 15.28 4.36 37.66
C ASP A 850 13.90 3.70 37.53
N ASP A 851 12.82 4.44 37.74
CA ASP A 851 11.44 3.94 37.69
C ASP A 851 10.71 4.28 36.37
N TYR A 852 11.39 4.96 35.43
CA TYR A 852 10.78 5.43 34.18
C TYR A 852 11.56 4.94 32.97
N HIS A 853 10.86 4.17 32.15
CA HIS A 853 11.38 3.56 30.94
C HIS A 853 10.97 4.38 29.71
N GLU A 854 11.94 4.92 28.97
CA GLU A 854 11.67 5.87 27.87
C GLU A 854 10.89 5.19 26.74
N ASN A 855 11.25 3.96 26.39
CA ASN A 855 10.55 3.11 25.41
C ASN A 855 9.11 2.74 25.78
N VAL A 856 8.70 2.89 27.04
CA VAL A 856 7.31 2.71 27.49
C VAL A 856 6.54 4.03 27.46
N VAL A 857 7.25 5.15 27.65
CA VAL A 857 6.65 6.49 27.74
C VAL A 857 6.43 7.10 26.34
N PHE A 858 7.34 6.88 25.41
CA PHE A 858 7.32 7.48 24.07
C PHE A 858 7.01 6.46 22.96
N PRO A 859 6.42 6.89 21.82
CA PRO A 859 6.12 8.28 21.45
C PRO A 859 4.90 8.83 22.20
N VAL A 860 4.98 10.09 22.63
CA VAL A 860 3.85 10.82 23.23
C VAL A 860 3.18 11.63 22.12
N LEU A 861 1.88 11.44 21.91
CA LEU A 861 1.13 12.23 20.92
C LEU A 861 1.17 13.72 21.33
N PRO A 862 1.67 14.62 20.48
CA PRO A 862 1.64 16.06 20.76
C PRO A 862 0.19 16.55 20.97
N PRO A 863 -0.06 17.58 21.82
CA PRO A 863 0.88 18.39 22.60
C PRO A 863 1.11 17.86 24.03
N ASN A 864 0.97 16.55 24.28
CA ASN A 864 0.93 16.04 25.65
C ASN A 864 2.28 16.05 26.36
N THR A 865 2.24 16.31 27.67
CA THR A 865 3.35 16.18 28.63
C THR A 865 3.24 14.85 29.38
N PRO A 866 4.33 14.10 29.59
CA PRO A 866 4.29 12.95 30.48
C PRO A 866 3.85 13.35 31.90
N ARG A 867 2.74 12.76 32.40
CA ARG A 867 2.09 13.15 33.67
C ARG A 867 3.00 13.11 34.90
N PHE A 868 4.09 12.35 34.83
CA PHE A 868 5.07 12.27 35.91
C PHE A 868 5.99 13.50 35.97
N PHE A 869 6.16 14.25 34.88
CA PHE A 869 7.10 15.37 34.83
C PHE A 869 6.40 16.68 35.23
N LYS A 870 6.16 16.85 36.53
CA LYS A 870 5.47 18.02 37.11
C LYS A 870 6.21 18.58 38.34
N SER A 871 6.01 19.87 38.60
CA SER A 871 6.63 20.57 39.73
C SER A 871 6.45 19.82 41.06
N GLY A 872 7.53 19.72 41.84
CA GLY A 872 7.55 19.04 43.14
C GLY A 872 7.48 17.52 43.09
N GLN A 873 7.42 16.89 41.90
CA GLN A 873 7.44 15.44 41.79
C GLN A 873 8.77 14.87 42.28
N LYS A 874 8.70 13.79 43.08
CA LYS A 874 9.86 13.02 43.52
C LYS A 874 10.08 11.82 42.60
N LEU A 875 11.31 11.67 42.15
CA LEU A 875 11.74 10.66 41.19
C LEU A 875 13.00 9.96 41.71
N LYS A 876 13.06 8.64 41.59
CA LYS A 876 14.26 7.87 41.94
C LYS A 876 15.30 7.98 40.83
N VAL A 877 16.54 8.28 41.21
CA VAL A 877 17.59 8.60 40.25
C VAL A 877 18.91 7.92 40.54
N SER A 878 19.61 7.59 39.46
CA SER A 878 21.00 7.15 39.44
C SER A 878 21.81 8.14 38.60
N ILE A 879 22.99 8.53 39.08
CA ILE A 879 23.82 9.59 38.48
C ILE A 879 25.16 8.99 38.06
N PHE A 880 25.61 9.33 36.86
CA PHE A 880 26.81 8.82 36.22
C PHE A 880 27.70 9.99 35.78
N GLU A 881 29.02 9.80 35.86
CA GLU A 881 29.93 10.70 35.14
C GLU A 881 29.65 10.60 33.64
N ASP A 882 29.60 11.73 32.96
CA ASP A 882 29.49 11.77 31.51
C ASP A 882 30.88 11.47 30.89
N PRO A 883 31.10 10.29 30.28
CA PRO A 883 32.36 9.98 29.62
C PRO A 883 32.45 10.68 28.25
N HIS A 884 31.35 11.27 27.77
CA HIS A 884 31.27 11.86 26.47
C HIS A 884 31.91 13.26 26.47
N GLY A 885 32.78 13.49 25.49
CA GLY A 885 33.23 14.84 25.16
C GLY A 885 32.07 15.68 24.63
N THR A 886 32.27 16.97 24.46
CA THR A 886 31.17 17.92 24.22
C THR A 886 30.66 18.03 22.80
N ASP A 887 31.31 17.30 21.93
CA ASP A 887 30.98 17.17 20.53
C ASP A 887 30.56 15.71 20.23
N ALA A 888 30.23 14.92 21.26
CA ALA A 888 29.79 13.53 21.10
C ALA A 888 28.40 13.48 20.47
N HIS A 889 28.28 12.75 19.37
CA HIS A 889 27.04 12.60 18.63
C HIS A 889 27.03 11.25 17.93
N GLY A 890 25.84 10.82 17.52
CA GLY A 890 25.63 9.51 16.93
C GLY A 890 24.83 8.58 17.85
N PRO A 891 24.38 7.44 17.32
CA PRO A 891 23.58 6.49 18.08
C PRO A 891 24.37 5.87 19.24
N GLY A 892 23.67 5.47 20.29
CA GLY A 892 24.20 4.74 21.43
C GLY A 892 24.76 5.60 22.56
N LEU A 893 24.42 6.90 22.62
CA LEU A 893 24.89 7.80 23.69
C LEU A 893 24.47 7.34 25.09
N THR A 894 23.34 6.64 25.23
CA THR A 894 22.85 6.17 26.53
C THR A 894 23.31 4.76 26.89
N ALA A 895 23.82 4.00 25.91
CA ALA A 895 24.17 2.59 26.08
C ALA A 895 25.19 2.33 27.22
N PRO A 896 26.24 3.17 27.43
CA PRO A 896 27.20 2.95 28.52
C PRO A 896 26.57 2.97 29.91
N PHE A 897 25.47 3.72 30.13
CA PHE A 897 24.87 3.93 31.45
C PHE A 897 23.85 2.87 31.86
N SER A 898 23.46 2.00 30.92
CA SER A 898 22.53 0.89 31.19
C SER A 898 23.08 -0.08 32.25
N THR A 899 24.40 -0.34 32.20
CA THR A 899 25.09 -1.32 33.05
C THR A 899 26.19 -0.72 33.91
N ALA A 900 26.50 0.57 33.75
CA ALA A 900 27.49 1.26 34.56
C ALA A 900 27.09 1.31 36.04
N THR A 901 28.10 1.39 36.92
CA THR A 901 27.88 1.68 38.33
C THR A 901 27.70 3.18 38.51
N PRO A 902 26.61 3.66 39.14
CA PRO A 902 26.40 5.08 39.36
C PRO A 902 27.40 5.64 40.37
N VAL A 903 27.84 6.88 40.16
CA VAL A 903 28.69 7.61 41.12
C VAL A 903 27.90 8.12 42.32
N ALA A 904 26.60 8.32 42.14
CA ALA A 904 25.66 8.62 43.22
C ALA A 904 24.25 8.13 42.87
N SER A 905 23.43 7.85 43.89
CA SER A 905 22.02 7.49 43.71
C SER A 905 21.17 8.11 44.81
N GLY A 906 19.90 8.35 44.54
CA GLY A 906 18.99 8.89 45.52
C GLY A 906 17.63 9.27 44.96
N THR A 907 17.07 10.36 45.48
CA THR A 907 15.80 10.92 45.04
C THR A 907 15.99 12.35 44.56
N MET A 908 15.48 12.66 43.37
CA MET A 908 15.38 14.00 42.83
C MET A 908 13.96 14.53 43.02
N THR A 909 13.82 15.77 43.48
CA THR A 909 12.55 16.51 43.44
C THR A 909 12.64 17.56 42.33
N LEU A 910 11.70 17.54 41.39
CA LEU A 910 11.61 18.57 40.35
C LEU A 910 11.33 19.95 40.96
N GLY A 911 11.90 21.00 40.38
CA GLY A 911 11.75 22.37 40.87
C GLY A 911 10.36 22.96 40.62
N ASP A 912 10.22 24.25 40.92
CA ASP A 912 8.97 24.98 40.69
C ASP A 912 8.69 25.20 39.20
N MET A 913 9.73 25.47 38.39
CA MET A 913 9.60 25.56 36.94
C MET A 913 9.92 24.22 36.29
N VAL A 914 8.97 23.82 35.45
CA VAL A 914 9.05 22.67 34.57
C VAL A 914 8.60 23.11 33.18
N TYR A 915 9.45 22.92 32.17
CA TYR A 915 9.15 23.18 30.77
C TYR A 915 9.11 21.87 30.01
N THR A 916 8.10 21.72 29.16
CA THR A 916 7.90 20.51 28.35
C THR A 916 7.43 20.84 26.96
N ASP A 917 8.04 20.24 25.95
CA ASP A 917 7.65 20.43 24.54
C ASP A 917 7.77 19.13 23.75
N SER A 918 6.62 18.58 23.36
CA SER A 918 6.48 17.47 22.41
C SER A 918 5.99 17.93 21.04
N ALA A 919 5.59 19.19 20.89
CA ALA A 919 4.91 19.70 19.71
C ALA A 919 5.87 20.34 18.72
N LEU A 920 6.67 21.34 19.13
CA LEU A 920 7.62 21.97 18.20
C LEU A 920 8.76 21.02 17.87
N LEU A 921 9.24 20.29 18.88
CA LEU A 921 10.31 19.32 18.72
C LEU A 921 10.04 18.31 17.59
N ASN A 922 8.80 17.82 17.52
CA ASN A 922 8.33 16.84 16.52
C ASN A 922 7.55 17.47 15.35
N GLY A 923 7.34 18.79 15.35
CA GLY A 923 6.46 19.46 14.39
C GLY A 923 7.09 19.64 13.02
N ASN A 924 6.28 19.59 11.96
CA ASN A 924 6.75 19.86 10.61
C ASN A 924 6.66 21.36 10.26
N PRO A 925 7.67 21.91 9.59
CA PRO A 925 7.65 23.30 9.17
C PRO A 925 6.70 23.50 7.98
N GLY A 926 5.63 24.29 8.17
CA GLY A 926 4.73 24.71 7.10
C GLY A 926 3.45 23.89 6.88
N GLU A 927 3.02 23.11 7.88
CA GLU A 927 1.68 22.46 7.90
C GLU A 927 0.54 23.40 8.31
N VAL A 928 0.85 24.65 8.68
CA VAL A 928 -0.18 25.68 8.86
C VAL A 928 -0.51 26.26 7.50
N GLU A 929 -1.60 25.80 6.90
CA GLU A 929 -2.22 26.50 5.79
C GLU A 929 -2.70 27.89 6.26
N GLU A 930 -2.35 28.90 5.47
CA GLU A 930 -2.95 30.24 5.38
C GLU A 930 -2.63 31.40 6.35
N GLU A 931 -1.84 31.29 7.42
CA GLU A 931 -1.44 32.51 8.16
C GLU A 931 0.07 32.70 8.34
N SER A 932 0.50 33.92 8.02
CA SER A 932 1.89 34.37 7.98
C SER A 932 2.53 34.27 9.36
N VAL A 933 3.36 33.25 9.56
CA VAL A 933 4.32 33.26 10.65
C VAL A 933 5.38 34.34 10.32
N ASN A 934 5.56 35.34 11.18
CA ASN A 934 6.46 36.50 11.01
C ASN A 934 6.18 37.43 9.81
N GLY A 935 4.94 37.48 9.30
CA GLY A 935 4.59 38.38 8.18
C GLY A 935 5.28 38.02 6.85
N LYS A 936 5.89 36.83 6.75
CA LYS A 936 6.52 36.32 5.53
C LYS A 936 5.81 35.05 5.05
N THR A 937 5.24 35.07 3.85
CA THR A 937 4.63 33.90 3.19
C THR A 937 5.68 32.80 2.94
N LEU A 938 5.24 31.55 2.74
CA LEU A 938 6.10 30.45 2.30
C LEU A 938 6.93 30.86 1.08
N GLU A 939 6.33 31.58 0.13
CA GLU A 939 7.01 32.12 -1.06
C GLU A 939 8.09 33.16 -0.69
N GLN A 940 7.86 34.03 0.30
CA GLN A 940 8.86 35.00 0.75
C GLN A 940 10.05 34.32 1.45
N ARG A 941 9.84 33.21 2.17
CA ARG A 941 10.90 32.41 2.79
C ARG A 941 11.66 31.56 1.76
N LEU A 942 10.94 30.94 0.83
CA LEU A 942 11.54 30.29 -0.34
C LEU A 942 12.33 31.29 -1.18
N SER A 943 11.88 32.54 -1.31
CA SER A 943 12.63 33.61 -2.00
C SER A 943 13.92 34.03 -1.27
N ALA A 944 13.93 34.00 0.07
CA ALA A 944 15.12 34.30 0.86
C ALA A 944 16.15 33.17 0.73
N THR A 945 15.67 31.93 0.77
CA THR A 945 16.46 30.74 0.43
C THR A 945 17.01 30.92 -0.99
N ARG A 946 16.15 31.13 -2.02
CA ARG A 946 16.51 31.36 -3.44
C ARG A 946 17.56 32.47 -3.63
N ARG A 947 17.56 33.52 -2.80
CA ARG A 947 18.55 34.61 -2.81
C ARG A 947 19.93 34.20 -2.27
N SER A 948 20.00 33.26 -1.33
CA SER A 948 21.27 32.73 -0.82
C SER A 948 22.04 31.86 -1.83
N PHE A 949 21.39 31.44 -2.92
CA PHE A 949 22.00 30.60 -3.98
C PHE A 949 22.71 31.39 -5.09
N VAL A 950 22.59 32.72 -5.14
CA VAL A 950 23.17 33.50 -6.25
C VAL A 950 24.61 33.90 -5.94
N ALA A 951 25.56 33.06 -6.34
CA ALA A 951 26.85 33.56 -6.80
C ALA A 951 26.62 34.29 -8.13
N GLU A 952 27.22 35.47 -8.30
CA GLU A 952 27.09 36.29 -9.52
C GLU A 952 27.46 35.50 -10.78
N GLU A 953 26.45 35.04 -11.52
CA GLU A 953 26.61 34.67 -12.93
C GLU A 953 26.22 35.84 -13.85
N PRO A 954 26.94 36.03 -14.98
CA PRO A 954 26.78 37.19 -15.84
C PRO A 954 25.41 37.20 -16.51
N LYS A 955 24.78 38.38 -16.51
CA LYS A 955 23.48 38.66 -17.13
C LYS A 955 23.44 38.19 -18.59
N HIS A 956 22.86 37.03 -18.83
CA HIS A 956 22.35 36.67 -20.15
C HIS A 956 20.87 37.08 -20.24
N VAL A 957 20.60 38.08 -21.07
CA VAL A 957 19.25 38.58 -21.32
C VAL A 957 18.49 37.58 -22.20
N ASP A 958 17.52 36.87 -21.61
CA ASP A 958 16.53 36.08 -22.33
C ASP A 958 15.48 37.02 -22.99
N PRO A 959 15.28 36.99 -24.33
CA PRO A 959 14.30 37.83 -25.03
C PRO A 959 12.83 37.57 -24.65
N TYR A 960 12.51 36.51 -23.89
CA TYR A 960 11.13 36.12 -23.60
C TYR A 960 10.48 36.88 -22.43
N HIS A 961 11.23 37.68 -21.67
CA HIS A 961 10.71 38.39 -20.48
C HIS A 961 9.67 39.48 -20.80
N LYS A 962 9.65 40.04 -22.03
CA LYS A 962 8.68 41.08 -22.45
C LYS A 962 7.29 40.56 -22.83
N ARG A 963 7.07 39.24 -22.93
CA ARG A 963 5.75 38.67 -23.25
C ARG A 963 4.87 38.43 -22.02
N ARG A 964 5.46 38.19 -20.84
CA ARG A 964 4.71 37.95 -19.59
C ARG A 964 4.08 39.23 -19.02
N GLU A 965 4.74 40.37 -19.11
CA GLU A 965 4.17 41.66 -18.64
C GLU A 965 2.95 42.09 -19.45
N LYS A 966 2.86 41.73 -20.74
CA LYS A 966 1.68 42.02 -21.58
C LYS A 966 0.49 41.09 -21.31
N GLN A 967 0.69 39.89 -20.77
CA GLN A 967 -0.41 38.98 -20.41
C GLN A 967 -1.04 39.31 -19.05
N VAL A 968 -0.25 39.81 -18.10
CA VAL A 968 -0.76 40.25 -16.79
C VAL A 968 -1.59 41.54 -16.92
N ALA A 969 -1.19 42.46 -17.80
CA ALA A 969 -1.96 43.68 -18.08
C ALA A 969 -3.33 43.42 -18.75
N TRP A 970 -3.46 42.34 -19.54
CA TRP A 970 -4.74 41.96 -20.16
C TRP A 970 -5.67 41.27 -19.13
N ARG A 971 -5.14 40.49 -18.18
CA ARG A 971 -5.99 39.93 -17.11
C ARG A 971 -6.59 41.01 -16.21
N HIS A 972 -5.80 42.02 -15.82
CA HIS A 972 -6.29 43.15 -15.03
C HIS A 972 -7.36 43.97 -15.78
N TYR A 973 -7.22 44.14 -17.09
CA TYR A 973 -8.21 44.86 -17.91
C TYR A 973 -9.54 44.09 -18.09
N LEU A 974 -9.54 42.74 -18.02
CA LEU A 974 -10.78 41.94 -18.02
C LEU A 974 -11.53 42.02 -16.69
N GLU A 975 -10.80 41.95 -15.59
CA GLU A 975 -11.37 41.95 -14.24
C GLU A 975 -11.99 43.31 -13.86
N GLU A 976 -11.38 44.43 -14.30
CA GLU A 976 -11.93 45.77 -14.05
C GLU A 976 -13.17 46.12 -14.89
N ASN A 977 -13.37 45.46 -16.04
CA ASN A 977 -14.50 45.77 -16.94
C ASN A 977 -15.70 44.81 -16.80
N LEU A 978 -15.51 43.63 -16.21
CA LEU A 978 -16.62 42.68 -15.97
C LEU A 978 -17.46 43.02 -14.73
N SER A 979 -16.96 43.87 -13.82
CA SER A 979 -17.72 44.35 -12.64
C SER A 979 -18.67 45.52 -12.94
N LYS A 980 -18.64 46.07 -14.17
CA LYS A 980 -19.44 47.25 -14.58
C LYS A 980 -20.63 46.94 -15.47
N ILE A 981 -20.96 45.67 -15.71
CA ILE A 981 -22.12 45.26 -16.51
C ILE A 981 -23.01 44.35 -15.64
N GLY A 982 -24.00 44.93 -14.96
CA GLY A 982 -24.96 44.12 -14.21
C GLY A 982 -25.84 44.82 -13.17
N HIS A 983 -26.34 46.03 -13.42
CA HIS A 983 -27.48 46.56 -12.66
C HIS A 983 -28.40 47.35 -13.61
N ASP A 984 -29.47 46.69 -14.07
CA ASP A 984 -30.80 47.27 -14.22
C ASP A 984 -31.76 46.25 -14.86
N THR A 985 -32.67 45.69 -14.07
CA THR A 985 -34.13 45.73 -14.25
C THR A 985 -34.82 44.63 -13.45
N ALA A 986 -35.79 45.08 -12.65
CA ALA A 986 -36.63 44.28 -11.78
C ALA A 986 -37.82 43.66 -12.53
N GLY A 987 -38.35 42.57 -11.95
CA GLY A 987 -39.79 42.43 -11.81
C GLY A 987 -40.50 41.39 -12.69
N GLY A 988 -40.84 40.28 -12.05
CA GLY A 988 -42.20 39.73 -12.16
C GLY A 988 -42.44 38.58 -13.14
N GLY A 989 -43.11 37.55 -12.63
CA GLY A 989 -44.15 36.88 -13.41
C GLY A 989 -43.80 35.50 -13.97
N HIS A 990 -44.12 34.49 -13.16
CA HIS A 990 -44.81 33.26 -13.56
C HIS A 990 -44.26 32.33 -14.66
N ARG A 991 -44.12 31.08 -14.20
CA ARG A 991 -44.57 29.83 -14.83
C ARG A 991 -43.76 29.28 -16.02
N ARG A 992 -43.30 28.05 -15.70
CA ARG A 992 -43.35 26.80 -16.48
C ARG A 992 -42.19 26.51 -17.42
N SER A 993 -41.81 25.23 -17.28
CA SER A 993 -41.35 24.26 -18.28
C SER A 993 -39.93 24.39 -18.82
N TYR A 994 -39.17 23.31 -18.59
CA TYR A 994 -38.23 22.61 -19.48
C TYR A 994 -37.21 23.52 -20.22
N HIS A 995 -35.90 23.41 -19.99
CA HIS A 995 -35.04 22.23 -19.97
C HIS A 995 -33.73 22.52 -19.26
#